data_AF-A0A2H1IWK9-F1
#
_entry.id   AF-A0A2H1IWK9-F1
#
_cell.length_a   1.000
_cell.length_b   1.000
_cell.length_c   1.000
_cell.angle_alpha   90.00
_cell.angle_beta   90.00
_cell.angle_gamma   90.00
#
_symmetry.space_group_name_H-M   'P 1'
#
loop_
_entity.id
_entity.type
_entity.pdbx_description
1 polymer ?
#
loop_
_entity_poly.entity_id
_entity_poly.type
_entity_poly.pdbx_seq_one_letter_code
_entity_poly.pdbx_strand_id
1 'polypeptide(L)'
;MSSEPNSIDVWEAFLDPQGEFSLPDFSAVTPASLIAAVRAATDFARSEVEDIIADENDPTFVSTTVRFESATIPMARIAAVVSSVESNHFRPELADSVAEVWDRLSAARTRIFLDVDLFHRIEQVPSTDLNPEDKRQQELTVEEFVRAGARLGAEERDQMSTIAAELTTLGTSFSRALQKDTRELAVHLDDKAQLAGLSEDQVAAAANRAAERGTDGYLLPLNNFTQQLVLESLESAATRKQVLDNSTSRGARGGEGDTRTQVADTTALRALQAKLLGYPSYSSFAIDNQTAGGPDAAADIVSSLIAPANAQLAEELAQVKDHYGLTDVAPEDVKHRLAQYRAEKFDIDADEVAKYFEFDTVLNEGVFRAATGLYGVTFAPRETVSAWHEDVRTFEVTDANERTLGLILLDPYSRDTKRGGAWMGELVTSSRLTGHLPVVTLSLNLAKPGEGRPTLLNPTELNTLFHEFGHVLHGLFANSTYPSTAGTAVPRDYVEFPSQLNEMWRFHPQVLPHYAKHVETGEPMPESLVTALIDSEKFGQGFDTTEYLAAAMLDLSWHSLEAGEHITDVLSFESEVLAAAGFTDLVPPRYRTTYFGHIFASGYAAGYYSYLYSEVIAAWVSEWFEAQGGLNREAGDAFREAILAPGYSIDPMSAIERFFGTRPDVAPLLRRRGLAEPVEESAPAEEPAEEPTEVGAAEPKGHRNHAAVSQVLEANGIEPQIRLFTDATPTAASAAEKVGVEVGAIANSLIFSAEGEPVLIMTSGRHRVDTDFVAGLIGLSSLDRADKDLVRTATGQVIGGVAPCGHPQPIPTYVDVALKDYPVLWAAAGTPNSMMPLTYEQLLAITGGKEITVVEEGAEA
;
A
#
# COMPACT_ATOMS: atom_id res chain seq x y z
N MET A 1 -22.11 26.61 48.86
CA MET A 1 -22.05 25.14 48.86
C MET A 1 -21.72 24.74 47.44
N SER A 2 -20.66 23.94 47.29
CA SER A 2 -20.14 23.37 46.05
C SER A 2 -21.23 23.04 45.04
N SER A 3 -21.34 23.83 43.96
CA SER A 3 -21.95 23.35 42.73
C SER A 3 -20.91 22.48 42.04
N GLU A 4 -21.11 21.17 42.07
CA GLU A 4 -20.46 20.28 41.11
C GLU A 4 -20.65 20.90 39.71
N PRO A 5 -19.62 20.91 38.84
CA PRO A 5 -19.81 21.35 37.47
C PRO A 5 -20.90 20.47 36.86
N ASN A 6 -21.91 21.08 36.23
CA ASN A 6 -23.00 20.39 35.54
C ASN A 6 -22.46 19.13 34.84
N SER A 7 -22.96 17.95 35.21
CA SER A 7 -22.58 16.71 34.54
C SER A 7 -23.00 16.80 33.07
N ILE A 8 -22.04 16.96 32.18
CA ILE A 8 -22.26 16.86 30.73
C ILE A 8 -22.83 15.47 30.46
N ASP A 9 -23.93 15.39 29.71
CA ASP A 9 -24.42 14.11 29.20
C ASP A 9 -23.51 13.66 28.06
N VAL A 10 -22.63 12.70 28.32
CA VAL A 10 -21.66 12.19 27.34
C VAL A 10 -22.33 11.49 26.15
N TRP A 11 -23.56 11.00 26.32
CA TRP A 11 -24.33 10.44 25.21
C TRP A 11 -24.69 11.54 24.23
N GLU A 12 -25.35 12.60 24.71
CA GLU A 12 -25.73 13.74 23.87
C GLU A 12 -24.52 14.55 23.37
N ALA A 13 -23.38 14.53 24.09
CA ALA A 13 -22.20 15.31 23.69
C ALA A 13 -21.30 14.60 22.67
N PHE A 14 -21.13 13.27 22.76
CA PHE A 14 -20.12 12.57 21.95
C PHE A 14 -20.66 11.32 21.24
N LEU A 15 -21.40 10.48 21.97
CA LEU A 15 -21.72 9.13 21.50
C LEU A 15 -22.89 9.12 20.52
N ASP A 16 -23.96 9.87 20.81
CA ASP A 16 -25.14 10.05 19.96
C ASP A 16 -25.69 11.49 20.05
N PRO A 17 -24.96 12.48 19.49
CA PRO A 17 -25.37 13.87 19.54
C PRO A 17 -26.61 14.13 18.70
N GLN A 18 -27.53 14.93 19.24
CA GLN A 18 -28.75 15.31 18.53
C GLN A 18 -28.44 16.45 17.54
N GLY A 19 -28.89 16.29 16.28
CA GLY A 19 -28.73 17.29 15.24
C GLY A 19 -28.58 16.66 13.86
N GLU A 20 -28.62 17.48 12.82
CA GLU A 20 -28.59 17.04 11.42
C GLU A 20 -27.35 16.18 11.07
N PHE A 21 -26.19 16.51 11.64
CA PHE A 21 -24.92 15.82 11.36
C PHE A 21 -24.41 14.99 12.53
N SER A 22 -25.18 14.88 13.62
CA SER A 22 -24.73 14.20 14.86
C SER A 22 -23.31 14.58 15.28
N LEU A 23 -22.95 15.87 15.16
CA LEU A 23 -21.58 16.34 15.38
C LEU A 23 -21.23 16.30 16.87
N PRO A 24 -20.05 15.77 17.26
CA PRO A 24 -19.59 15.84 18.64
C PRO A 24 -19.40 17.27 19.14
N ASP A 25 -19.74 17.55 20.40
CA ASP A 25 -19.49 18.84 21.02
C ASP A 25 -18.04 18.96 21.51
N PHE A 26 -17.15 19.48 20.66
CA PHE A 26 -15.76 19.71 21.02
C PHE A 26 -15.56 20.67 22.20
N SER A 27 -16.54 21.53 22.50
CA SER A 27 -16.47 22.43 23.66
C SER A 27 -16.62 21.67 25.00
N ALA A 28 -17.22 20.48 24.96
CA ALA A 28 -17.38 19.60 26.11
C ALA A 28 -16.10 18.78 26.42
N VAL A 29 -15.09 18.78 25.54
CA VAL A 29 -13.87 17.96 25.67
C VAL A 29 -13.03 18.42 26.85
N THR A 30 -13.13 17.65 27.93
CA THR A 30 -12.34 17.73 29.15
C THR A 30 -11.85 16.34 29.55
N PRO A 31 -10.78 16.20 30.36
CA PRO A 31 -10.31 14.89 30.82
C PRO A 31 -11.42 14.04 31.44
N ALA A 32 -12.25 14.63 32.30
CA ALA A 32 -13.35 13.94 32.96
C ALA A 32 -14.42 13.45 31.98
N SER A 33 -14.77 14.27 30.98
CA SER A 33 -15.78 13.93 29.97
C SER A 33 -15.33 12.78 29.06
N LEU A 34 -14.04 12.73 28.69
CA LEU A 34 -13.49 11.66 27.85
C LEU A 34 -13.52 10.31 28.58
N ILE A 35 -13.11 10.31 29.86
CA ILE A 35 -13.16 9.10 30.70
C ILE A 35 -14.60 8.65 30.93
N ALA A 36 -15.53 9.57 31.16
CA ALA A 36 -16.93 9.24 31.31
C ALA A 36 -17.53 8.66 30.01
N ALA A 37 -17.19 9.24 28.85
CA ALA A 37 -17.68 8.80 27.55
C ALA A 37 -17.17 7.40 27.18
N VAL A 38 -15.87 7.13 27.33
CA VAL A 38 -15.34 5.79 27.02
C VAL A 38 -15.91 4.73 27.94
N ARG A 39 -16.12 5.03 29.24
CA ARG A 39 -16.79 4.10 30.15
C ARG A 39 -18.20 3.78 29.68
N ALA A 40 -19.01 4.81 29.40
CA ALA A 40 -20.36 4.66 28.90
C ALA A 40 -20.42 3.83 27.61
N ALA A 41 -19.54 4.12 26.64
CA ALA A 41 -19.46 3.38 25.39
C ALA A 41 -19.07 1.89 25.60
N THR A 42 -18.04 1.62 26.40
CA THR A 42 -17.60 0.24 26.67
C THR A 42 -18.58 -0.57 27.51
N ASP A 43 -19.27 0.06 28.47
CA ASP A 43 -20.30 -0.59 29.27
C ASP A 43 -21.55 -0.90 28.45
N PHE A 44 -21.95 0.00 27.54
CA PHE A 44 -23.03 -0.23 26.59
C PHE A 44 -22.72 -1.42 25.67
N ALA A 45 -21.56 -1.40 25.00
CA ALA A 45 -21.15 -2.48 24.11
C ALA A 45 -21.10 -3.84 24.85
N ARG A 46 -20.57 -3.84 26.08
CA ARG A 46 -20.55 -5.05 26.93
C ARG A 46 -21.96 -5.55 27.24
N SER A 47 -22.88 -4.67 27.63
CA SER A 47 -24.26 -5.05 27.95
C SER A 47 -24.99 -5.62 26.74
N GLU A 48 -24.84 -5.00 25.57
CA GLU A 48 -25.45 -5.49 24.33
C GLU A 48 -24.88 -6.85 23.91
N VAL A 49 -23.57 -7.06 24.06
CA VAL A 49 -22.92 -8.36 23.81
C VAL A 49 -23.44 -9.42 24.79
N GLU A 50 -23.54 -9.12 26.08
CA GLU A 50 -24.09 -10.02 27.09
C GLU A 50 -25.54 -10.43 26.72
N ASP A 51 -26.35 -9.50 26.25
CA ASP A 51 -27.72 -9.76 25.79
C ASP A 51 -27.79 -10.54 24.47
N ILE A 52 -26.87 -10.31 23.52
CA ILE A 52 -26.77 -11.11 22.29
C ILE A 52 -26.48 -12.57 22.65
N ILE A 53 -25.53 -12.80 23.56
CA ILE A 53 -25.16 -14.15 24.02
C ILE A 53 -26.32 -14.83 24.75
N ALA A 54 -27.05 -14.08 25.58
CA ALA A 54 -28.14 -14.62 26.40
C ALA A 54 -29.44 -14.90 25.64
N ASP A 55 -29.57 -14.49 24.38
CA ASP A 55 -30.77 -14.71 23.58
C ASP A 55 -30.95 -16.21 23.22
N GLU A 56 -31.99 -16.82 23.77
CA GLU A 56 -32.30 -18.25 23.59
C GLU A 56 -32.85 -18.60 22.20
N ASN A 57 -33.19 -17.60 21.36
CA ASN A 57 -33.64 -17.84 19.99
C ASN A 57 -32.45 -18.20 19.08
N ASP A 58 -32.73 -18.93 18.00
CA ASP A 58 -31.74 -19.23 16.95
C ASP A 58 -31.14 -17.93 16.39
N PRO A 59 -29.81 -17.86 16.19
CA PRO A 59 -29.15 -16.65 15.73
C PRO A 59 -29.55 -16.31 14.29
N THR A 60 -29.99 -15.07 14.10
CA THR A 60 -30.25 -14.48 12.79
C THR A 60 -29.27 -13.34 12.53
N PHE A 61 -29.11 -12.98 11.27
CA PHE A 61 -28.25 -11.85 10.90
C PHE A 61 -28.67 -10.54 11.60
N VAL A 62 -29.98 -10.30 11.76
CA VAL A 62 -30.49 -9.11 12.46
C VAL A 62 -30.29 -9.22 13.97
N SER A 63 -30.66 -10.34 14.59
CA SER A 63 -30.59 -10.50 16.06
C SER A 63 -29.16 -10.57 16.60
N THR A 64 -28.20 -10.93 15.73
CA THR A 64 -26.81 -11.16 16.12
C THR A 64 -25.88 -10.15 15.46
N THR A 65 -25.69 -10.21 14.13
CA THR A 65 -24.67 -9.43 13.41
C THR A 65 -24.99 -7.94 13.35
N VAL A 66 -26.22 -7.57 12.99
CA VAL A 66 -26.65 -6.15 12.97
C VAL A 66 -26.69 -5.57 14.39
N ARG A 67 -27.12 -6.37 15.37
CA ARG A 67 -27.12 -5.95 16.78
C ARG A 67 -25.70 -5.75 17.30
N PHE A 68 -24.77 -6.63 16.93
CA PHE A 68 -23.34 -6.50 17.24
C PHE A 68 -22.73 -5.25 16.61
N GLU A 69 -22.94 -5.03 15.31
CA GLU A 69 -22.51 -3.81 14.61
C GLU A 69 -22.99 -2.57 15.38
N SER A 70 -24.29 -2.52 15.71
CA SER A 70 -24.91 -1.41 16.44
C SER A 70 -24.31 -1.20 17.85
N ALA A 71 -24.00 -2.29 18.55
CA ALA A 71 -23.42 -2.25 19.90
C ALA A 71 -22.04 -1.57 19.93
N THR A 72 -21.28 -1.63 18.84
CA THR A 72 -19.92 -1.08 18.76
C THR A 72 -19.86 0.37 18.30
N ILE A 73 -20.95 0.92 17.73
CA ILE A 73 -21.00 2.30 17.22
C ILE A 73 -20.55 3.34 18.27
N PRO A 74 -21.02 3.32 19.54
CA PRO A 74 -20.56 4.29 20.54
C PRO A 74 -19.05 4.23 20.80
N MET A 75 -18.43 3.05 20.73
CA MET A 75 -16.98 2.91 20.85
C MET A 75 -16.25 3.54 19.67
N ALA A 76 -16.74 3.35 18.44
CA ALA A 76 -16.19 3.99 17.25
C ALA A 76 -16.32 5.53 17.31
N ARG A 77 -17.45 6.02 17.83
CA ARG A 77 -17.73 7.46 18.01
C ARG A 77 -16.74 8.14 18.95
N ILE A 78 -16.48 7.56 20.13
CA ILE A 78 -15.50 8.14 21.06
C ILE A 78 -14.07 8.01 20.52
N ALA A 79 -13.74 6.93 19.81
CA ALA A 79 -12.45 6.77 19.15
C ALA A 79 -12.21 7.87 18.10
N ALA A 80 -13.21 8.20 17.29
CA ALA A 80 -13.13 9.27 16.30
C ALA A 80 -12.91 10.66 16.93
N VAL A 81 -13.61 10.96 18.04
CA VAL A 81 -13.43 12.20 18.81
C VAL A 81 -12.00 12.29 19.36
N VAL A 82 -11.52 11.24 20.04
CA VAL A 82 -10.19 11.25 20.66
C VAL A 82 -9.09 11.30 19.60
N SER A 83 -9.20 10.55 18.51
CA SER A 83 -8.26 10.62 17.39
C SER A 83 -8.21 12.04 16.79
N SER A 84 -9.35 12.71 16.64
CA SER A 84 -9.41 14.07 16.11
C SER A 84 -8.78 15.09 17.06
N VAL A 85 -8.98 14.94 18.37
CA VAL A 85 -8.35 15.78 19.39
C VAL A 85 -6.84 15.57 19.43
N GLU A 86 -6.40 14.33 19.47
CA GLU A 86 -4.98 13.95 19.54
C GLU A 86 -4.20 14.38 18.29
N SER A 87 -4.81 14.28 17.11
CA SER A 87 -4.15 14.68 15.87
C SER A 87 -4.19 16.18 15.62
N ASN A 88 -5.29 16.86 15.92
CA ASN A 88 -5.49 18.25 15.53
C ASN A 88 -5.22 19.28 16.63
N HIS A 89 -5.52 18.98 17.88
CA HIS A 89 -5.43 19.98 18.95
C HIS A 89 -5.18 19.32 20.31
N PHE A 90 -4.05 18.62 20.41
CA PHE A 90 -3.68 17.87 21.60
C PHE A 90 -3.13 18.78 22.68
N ARG A 91 -3.98 19.12 23.64
CA ARG A 91 -3.60 19.96 24.79
C ARG A 91 -2.98 19.10 25.90
N PRO A 92 -1.90 19.53 26.56
CA PRO A 92 -1.18 18.71 27.54
C PRO A 92 -2.05 18.14 28.67
N GLU A 93 -3.08 18.87 29.10
CA GLU A 93 -4.00 18.41 30.15
C GLU A 93 -4.83 17.18 29.77
N LEU A 94 -4.91 16.83 28.48
CA LEU A 94 -5.66 15.66 27.99
C LEU A 94 -4.84 14.38 27.96
N ALA A 95 -3.51 14.45 28.11
CA ALA A 95 -2.60 13.34 27.83
C ALA A 95 -2.95 12.05 28.57
N ASP A 96 -3.09 12.12 29.89
CA ASP A 96 -3.44 10.96 30.71
C ASP A 96 -4.82 10.39 30.36
N SER A 97 -5.79 11.27 30.08
CA SER A 97 -7.15 10.84 29.73
C SER A 97 -7.24 10.19 28.35
N VAL A 98 -6.49 10.69 27.36
CA VAL A 98 -6.43 10.12 26.02
C VAL A 98 -5.79 8.73 26.07
N ALA A 99 -4.68 8.58 26.81
CA ALA A 99 -4.06 7.27 27.02
C ALA A 99 -5.03 6.28 27.68
N GLU A 100 -5.73 6.68 28.75
CA GLU A 100 -6.71 5.80 29.40
C GLU A 100 -7.90 5.46 28.49
N VAL A 101 -8.35 6.37 27.60
CA VAL A 101 -9.38 6.06 26.60
C VAL A 101 -8.91 4.96 25.65
N TRP A 102 -7.71 5.10 25.07
CA TRP A 102 -7.17 4.10 24.16
C TRP A 102 -6.96 2.74 24.83
N ASP A 103 -6.45 2.72 26.07
CA ASP A 103 -6.30 1.48 26.86
C ASP A 103 -7.65 0.78 27.06
N ARG A 104 -8.69 1.52 27.41
CA ARG A 104 -10.04 0.98 27.62
C ARG A 104 -10.68 0.46 26.34
N LEU A 105 -10.55 1.21 25.24
CA LEU A 105 -11.07 0.80 23.93
C LEU A 105 -10.37 -0.48 23.45
N SER A 106 -9.04 -0.54 23.56
CA SER A 106 -8.25 -1.71 23.19
C SER A 106 -8.60 -2.94 24.03
N ALA A 107 -8.73 -2.79 25.35
CA ALA A 107 -9.14 -3.86 26.25
C ALA A 107 -10.57 -4.36 25.96
N ALA A 108 -11.52 -3.45 25.72
CA ALA A 108 -12.89 -3.80 25.38
C ALA A 108 -12.96 -4.54 24.04
N ARG A 109 -12.28 -4.02 23.00
CA ARG A 109 -12.19 -4.65 21.68
C ARG A 109 -11.61 -6.06 21.77
N THR A 110 -10.49 -6.22 22.48
CA THR A 110 -9.83 -7.52 22.68
C THR A 110 -10.77 -8.51 23.37
N ARG A 111 -11.48 -8.09 24.42
CA ARG A 111 -12.45 -8.94 25.11
C ARG A 111 -13.58 -9.39 24.18
N ILE A 112 -14.13 -8.50 23.38
CA ILE A 112 -15.23 -8.78 22.44
C ILE A 112 -14.81 -9.82 21.40
N PHE A 113 -13.69 -9.59 20.69
CA PHE A 113 -13.26 -10.47 19.60
C PHE A 113 -12.71 -11.83 20.07
N LEU A 114 -12.38 -11.96 21.36
CA LEU A 114 -11.97 -13.22 21.96
C LEU A 114 -13.10 -13.91 22.77
N ASP A 115 -14.32 -13.35 22.77
CA ASP A 115 -15.47 -13.97 23.41
C ASP A 115 -15.99 -15.13 22.55
N VAL A 116 -15.72 -16.36 23.02
CA VAL A 116 -16.05 -17.60 22.31
C VAL A 116 -17.56 -17.79 22.16
N ASP A 117 -18.35 -17.37 23.15
CA ASP A 117 -19.80 -17.55 23.12
C ASP A 117 -20.43 -16.59 22.11
N LEU A 118 -19.95 -15.34 22.06
CA LEU A 118 -20.34 -14.39 21.01
C LEU A 118 -19.95 -14.89 19.63
N PHE A 119 -18.69 -15.34 19.45
CA PHE A 119 -18.21 -15.82 18.17
C PHE A 119 -19.01 -17.03 17.67
N HIS A 120 -19.26 -18.01 18.54
CA HIS A 120 -20.07 -19.18 18.20
C HIS A 120 -21.47 -18.77 17.73
N ARG A 121 -22.08 -17.76 18.36
CA ARG A 121 -23.38 -17.24 17.94
C ARG A 121 -23.32 -16.53 16.58
N ILE A 122 -22.28 -15.74 16.32
CA ILE A 122 -22.05 -15.07 15.03
C ILE A 122 -21.80 -16.10 13.92
N GLU A 123 -20.97 -17.10 14.16
CA GLU A 123 -20.61 -18.14 13.19
C GLU A 123 -21.81 -19.00 12.77
N GLN A 124 -22.80 -19.16 13.65
CA GLN A 124 -24.03 -19.91 13.38
C GLN A 124 -25.08 -19.14 12.56
N VAL A 125 -24.89 -17.85 12.30
CA VAL A 125 -25.84 -17.05 11.51
C VAL A 125 -25.92 -17.59 10.07
N PRO A 126 -27.10 -18.00 9.59
CA PRO A 126 -27.26 -18.45 8.20
C PRO A 126 -27.00 -17.31 7.21
N SER A 127 -26.12 -17.53 6.23
CA SER A 127 -25.75 -16.51 5.23
C SER A 127 -26.30 -16.76 3.82
N THR A 128 -26.97 -17.90 3.59
CA THR A 128 -27.41 -18.35 2.26
C THR A 128 -28.49 -17.47 1.62
N ASP A 129 -29.39 -16.90 2.44
CA ASP A 129 -30.53 -16.10 1.97
C ASP A 129 -30.32 -14.59 2.17
N LEU A 130 -29.11 -14.17 2.57
CA LEU A 130 -28.77 -12.77 2.73
C LEU A 130 -28.58 -12.09 1.37
N ASN A 131 -28.95 -10.81 1.30
CA ASN A 131 -28.57 -10.00 0.15
C ASN A 131 -27.03 -9.86 0.08
N PRO A 132 -26.45 -9.47 -1.07
CA PRO A 132 -24.99 -9.46 -1.23
C PRO A 132 -24.22 -8.65 -0.19
N GLU A 133 -24.75 -7.50 0.23
CA GLU A 133 -24.09 -6.63 1.21
C GLU A 133 -24.19 -7.21 2.63
N ASP A 134 -25.37 -7.67 3.05
CA ASP A 134 -25.56 -8.34 4.34
C ASP A 134 -24.67 -9.59 4.46
N LYS A 135 -24.59 -10.36 3.37
CA LYS A 135 -23.71 -11.54 3.28
C LYS A 135 -22.26 -11.15 3.48
N ARG A 136 -21.79 -10.10 2.79
CA ARG A 136 -20.42 -9.63 2.95
C ARG A 136 -20.16 -9.11 4.35
N GLN A 137 -21.09 -8.38 4.96
CA GLN A 137 -20.98 -7.94 6.36
C GLN A 137 -20.81 -9.12 7.31
N GLN A 138 -21.62 -10.18 7.12
CA GLN A 138 -21.49 -11.41 7.91
C GLN A 138 -20.12 -12.07 7.71
N GLU A 139 -19.65 -12.18 6.47
CA GLU A 139 -18.33 -12.76 6.14
C GLU A 139 -17.19 -11.98 6.77
N LEU A 140 -17.17 -10.65 6.62
CA LEU A 140 -16.16 -9.77 7.20
C LEU A 140 -16.19 -9.80 8.73
N THR A 141 -17.37 -9.85 9.34
CA THR A 141 -17.51 -9.98 10.80
C THR A 141 -16.88 -11.29 11.26
N VAL A 142 -17.24 -12.43 10.64
CA VAL A 142 -16.64 -13.73 10.97
C VAL A 142 -15.13 -13.71 10.78
N GLU A 143 -14.65 -13.16 9.67
CA GLU A 143 -13.23 -13.04 9.35
C GLU A 143 -12.47 -12.26 10.43
N GLU A 144 -13.01 -11.13 10.91
CA GLU A 144 -12.36 -10.33 11.95
C GLU A 144 -12.20 -11.10 13.27
N PHE A 145 -13.21 -11.87 13.68
CA PHE A 145 -13.11 -12.75 14.85
C PHE A 145 -12.10 -13.88 14.64
N VAL A 146 -12.09 -14.52 13.47
CA VAL A 146 -11.14 -15.58 13.15
C VAL A 146 -9.70 -15.03 13.18
N ARG A 147 -9.46 -13.87 12.57
CA ARG A 147 -8.17 -13.19 12.55
C ARG A 147 -7.73 -12.71 13.94
N ALA A 148 -8.67 -12.40 14.83
CA ALA A 148 -8.38 -12.12 16.23
C ALA A 148 -8.03 -13.37 17.05
N GLY A 149 -8.30 -14.57 16.53
CA GLY A 149 -8.00 -15.85 17.18
C GLY A 149 -9.21 -16.49 17.88
N ALA A 150 -10.45 -16.13 17.53
CA ALA A 150 -11.64 -16.70 18.17
C ALA A 150 -11.77 -18.23 18.01
N ARG A 151 -11.22 -18.80 16.94
CA ARG A 151 -11.17 -20.26 16.68
C ARG A 151 -10.05 -21.00 17.41
N LEU A 152 -9.11 -20.30 18.03
CA LEU A 152 -7.98 -20.91 18.74
C LEU A 152 -8.46 -21.69 19.97
N GLY A 153 -7.74 -22.73 20.37
CA GLY A 153 -7.92 -23.37 21.67
C GLY A 153 -7.55 -22.43 22.83
N ALA A 154 -7.94 -22.78 24.06
CA ALA A 154 -7.63 -21.95 25.23
C ALA A 154 -6.11 -21.71 25.42
N GLU A 155 -5.29 -22.74 25.22
CA GLU A 155 -3.82 -22.63 25.33
C GLU A 155 -3.23 -21.73 24.24
N GLU A 156 -3.71 -21.85 23.00
CA GLU A 156 -3.25 -21.03 21.87
C GLU A 156 -3.68 -19.56 22.04
N ARG A 157 -4.84 -19.29 22.63
CA ARG A 157 -5.26 -17.92 23.00
C ARG A 157 -4.36 -17.32 24.08
N ASP A 158 -3.98 -18.10 25.09
CA ASP A 158 -3.04 -17.63 26.12
C ASP A 158 -1.66 -17.31 25.52
N GLN A 159 -1.20 -18.13 24.56
CA GLN A 159 0.02 -17.86 23.79
C GLN A 159 -0.13 -16.58 22.94
N MET A 160 -1.24 -16.43 22.23
CA MET A 160 -1.52 -15.26 21.41
C MET A 160 -1.57 -13.97 22.25
N SER A 161 -2.20 -14.00 23.43
CA SER A 161 -2.20 -12.87 24.36
C SER A 161 -0.79 -12.51 24.84
N THR A 162 0.04 -13.52 25.11
CA THR A 162 1.44 -13.31 25.51
C THR A 162 2.24 -12.66 24.38
N ILE A 163 2.12 -13.17 23.15
CA ILE A 163 2.78 -12.62 21.96
C ILE A 163 2.34 -11.18 21.71
N ALA A 164 1.04 -10.87 21.77
CA ALA A 164 0.53 -9.52 21.54
C ALA A 164 1.06 -8.51 22.57
N ALA A 165 1.14 -8.90 23.84
CA ALA A 165 1.72 -8.06 24.90
C ALA A 165 3.22 -7.79 24.69
N GLU A 166 3.97 -8.81 24.26
CA GLU A 166 5.39 -8.68 23.97
C GLU A 166 5.64 -7.81 22.73
N LEU A 167 4.89 -8.02 21.64
CA LEU A 167 4.96 -7.18 20.44
C LEU A 167 4.68 -5.70 20.75
N THR A 168 3.70 -5.42 21.62
CA THR A 168 3.40 -4.06 22.09
C THR A 168 4.58 -3.44 22.87
N THR A 169 5.20 -4.24 23.74
CA THR A 169 6.38 -3.83 24.51
C THR A 169 7.57 -3.56 23.59
N LEU A 170 7.83 -4.45 22.63
CA LEU A 170 8.89 -4.33 21.65
C LEU A 170 8.72 -3.09 20.78
N GLY A 171 7.54 -2.83 20.22
CA GLY A 171 7.27 -1.63 19.40
C GLY A 171 7.46 -0.32 20.18
N THR A 172 7.03 -0.29 21.45
CA THR A 172 7.27 0.85 22.36
C THR A 172 8.75 1.05 22.63
N SER A 173 9.48 -0.04 22.89
CA SER A 173 10.92 0.01 23.16
C SER A 173 11.74 0.42 21.93
N PHE A 174 11.36 -0.08 20.74
CA PHE A 174 11.94 0.30 19.45
C PHE A 174 11.80 1.81 19.23
N SER A 175 10.57 2.34 19.39
CA SER A 175 10.30 3.77 19.22
C SER A 175 11.12 4.64 20.16
N ARG A 176 11.23 4.24 21.44
CA ARG A 176 12.01 4.97 22.45
C ARG A 176 13.51 4.95 22.14
N ALA A 177 14.06 3.78 21.82
CA ALA A 177 15.46 3.61 21.47
C ALA A 177 15.80 4.44 20.22
N LEU A 178 14.98 4.33 19.17
CA LEU A 178 15.15 5.08 17.93
C LEU A 178 15.07 6.60 18.13
N GLN A 179 14.10 7.09 18.91
CA GLN A 179 13.97 8.53 19.19
C GLN A 179 15.22 9.05 19.91
N LYS A 180 15.71 8.30 20.91
CA LYS A 180 16.94 8.63 21.63
C LYS A 180 18.13 8.69 20.68
N ASP A 181 18.33 7.64 19.89
CA ASP A 181 19.47 7.53 18.98
C ASP A 181 19.45 8.62 17.89
N THR A 182 18.27 8.88 17.31
CA THR A 182 18.04 9.96 16.33
C THR A 182 18.38 11.33 16.92
N ARG A 183 18.01 11.57 18.19
CA ARG A 183 18.35 12.82 18.89
C ARG A 183 19.86 12.95 19.08
N GLU A 184 20.54 11.90 19.52
CA GLU A 184 22.00 11.86 19.73
C GLU A 184 22.79 12.02 18.42
N LEU A 185 22.24 11.52 17.30
CA LEU A 185 22.85 11.59 15.97
C LEU A 185 22.61 12.89 15.20
N ALA A 186 21.87 13.85 15.77
CA ALA A 186 21.75 15.18 15.17
C ALA A 186 23.13 15.78 14.89
N VAL A 187 23.32 16.38 13.72
CA VAL A 187 24.63 16.83 13.26
C VAL A 187 24.94 18.19 13.87
N HIS A 188 25.97 18.22 14.72
CA HIS A 188 26.51 19.44 15.32
C HIS A 188 27.64 20.00 14.46
N LEU A 189 27.57 21.30 14.16
CA LEU A 189 28.53 22.01 13.31
C LEU A 189 28.97 23.29 14.01
N ASP A 190 30.27 23.57 14.02
CA ASP A 190 30.84 24.70 14.73
C ASP A 190 30.94 25.96 13.84
N ASP A 191 31.02 25.78 12.52
CA ASP A 191 31.21 26.86 11.55
C ASP A 191 30.00 27.01 10.61
N LYS A 192 29.53 28.26 10.44
CA LYS A 192 28.47 28.63 9.51
C LYS A 192 28.81 28.21 8.07
N ALA A 193 30.10 28.23 7.69
CA ALA A 193 30.53 27.83 6.36
C ALA A 193 30.16 26.38 6.01
N GLN A 194 29.99 25.50 7.01
CA GLN A 194 29.57 24.10 6.81
C GLN A 194 28.10 23.96 6.38
N LEU A 195 27.32 25.05 6.50
CA LEU A 195 25.91 25.15 6.12
C LEU A 195 25.71 25.88 4.78
N ALA A 196 26.77 26.07 4.00
CA ALA A 196 26.67 26.71 2.69
C ALA A 196 25.58 26.02 1.83
N GLY A 197 24.77 26.83 1.15
CA GLY A 197 23.60 26.40 0.36
C GLY A 197 22.26 26.39 1.12
N LEU A 198 22.26 26.38 2.46
CA LEU A 198 21.02 26.55 3.23
C LEU A 198 20.55 28.02 3.24
N SER A 199 19.24 28.23 3.31
CA SER A 199 18.65 29.58 3.45
C SER A 199 19.01 30.21 4.80
N GLU A 200 18.92 31.55 4.89
CA GLU A 200 19.19 32.25 6.16
C GLU A 200 18.28 31.77 7.30
N ASP A 201 17.02 31.46 6.99
CA ASP A 201 16.06 30.92 7.95
C ASP A 201 16.43 29.51 8.41
N GLN A 202 16.87 28.64 7.50
CA GLN A 202 17.36 27.30 7.86
C GLN A 202 18.60 27.38 8.75
N VAL A 203 19.54 28.29 8.45
CA VAL A 203 20.74 28.52 9.28
C VAL A 203 20.36 29.06 10.66
N ALA A 204 19.45 30.04 10.74
CA ALA A 204 18.96 30.58 12.00
C ALA A 204 18.25 29.50 12.83
N ALA A 205 17.42 28.67 12.19
CA ALA A 205 16.74 27.57 12.85
C ALA A 205 17.71 26.48 13.34
N ALA A 206 18.82 26.25 12.65
CA ALA A 206 19.88 25.35 13.12
C ALA A 206 20.62 25.92 14.34
N ALA A 207 20.90 27.23 14.35
CA ALA A 207 21.53 27.91 15.49
C ALA A 207 20.63 27.89 16.74
N ASN A 208 19.33 28.18 16.57
CA ASN A 208 18.36 28.14 17.66
C ASN A 208 18.28 26.74 18.28
N ARG A 209 18.25 25.68 17.46
CA ARG A 209 18.24 24.29 17.96
C ARG A 209 19.51 23.93 18.74
N ALA A 210 20.68 24.44 18.34
CA ALA A 210 21.90 24.25 19.11
C ALA A 210 21.80 24.95 20.48
N ALA A 211 21.33 26.20 20.50
CA ALA A 211 21.12 26.97 21.72
C ALA A 211 20.11 26.30 22.68
N GLU A 212 19.01 25.74 22.16
CA GLU A 212 18.03 24.97 22.92
C GLU A 212 18.61 23.70 23.55
N ARG A 213 19.64 23.11 22.92
CA ARG A 213 20.40 21.99 23.49
C ARG A 213 21.55 22.42 24.40
N GLY A 214 21.73 23.71 24.61
CA GLY A 214 22.81 24.26 25.44
C GLY A 214 24.20 24.07 24.81
N THR A 215 24.28 24.00 23.48
CA THR A 215 25.53 23.86 22.72
C THR A 215 25.72 25.05 21.78
N ASP A 216 26.96 25.53 21.64
CA ASP A 216 27.31 26.60 20.69
C ASP A 216 27.35 26.06 19.25
N GLY A 217 27.13 26.91 18.24
CA GLY A 217 27.21 26.50 16.83
C GLY A 217 25.84 26.23 16.22
N TYR A 218 25.72 25.17 15.42
CA TYR A 218 24.54 24.84 14.64
C TYR A 218 24.19 23.37 14.75
N LEU A 219 22.89 23.07 14.80
CA LEU A 219 22.41 21.72 14.94
C LEU A 219 21.39 21.38 13.86
N LEU A 220 21.73 20.42 13.00
CA LEU A 220 20.83 19.85 12.00
C LEU A 220 20.14 18.61 12.59
N PRO A 221 18.80 18.61 12.75
CA PRO A 221 18.07 17.43 13.17
C PRO A 221 17.99 16.39 12.05
N LEU A 222 17.64 15.15 12.41
CA LEU A 222 17.35 14.07 11.46
C LEU A 222 15.85 13.81 11.40
N ASN A 223 15.31 13.74 10.18
CA ASN A 223 13.97 13.26 9.87
C ASN A 223 13.92 11.73 9.89
N ASN A 224 12.74 11.13 9.88
CA ASN A 224 12.56 9.67 10.01
C ASN A 224 13.08 8.86 8.81
N PHE A 225 13.07 9.39 7.58
CA PHE A 225 13.58 8.71 6.37
C PHE A 225 15.10 8.86 6.20
N THR A 226 15.71 8.09 5.30
CA THR A 226 17.16 8.05 5.06
C THR A 226 17.70 9.36 4.48
N GLN A 227 17.12 9.81 3.38
CA GLN A 227 17.58 11.02 2.67
C GLN A 227 17.14 12.28 3.41
N GLN A 228 18.03 12.97 4.10
CA GLN A 228 17.63 14.17 4.86
C GLN A 228 17.32 15.34 3.91
N LEU A 229 16.27 16.11 4.20
CA LEU A 229 15.86 17.28 3.39
C LEU A 229 17.01 18.26 3.11
N VAL A 230 17.91 18.45 4.08
CA VAL A 230 19.07 19.35 3.94
C VAL A 230 20.11 18.88 2.91
N LEU A 231 20.10 17.59 2.51
CA LEU A 231 21.07 17.05 1.56
C LEU A 231 20.94 17.69 0.18
N GLU A 232 19.72 18.08 -0.22
CA GLU A 232 19.48 18.71 -1.52
C GLU A 232 20.17 20.08 -1.61
N SER A 233 20.14 20.86 -0.53
CA SER A 233 20.64 22.24 -0.52
C SER A 233 22.08 22.40 -0.03
N LEU A 234 22.59 21.50 0.81
CA LEU A 234 23.96 21.62 1.36
C LEU A 234 25.02 21.54 0.26
N GLU A 235 25.88 22.56 0.14
CA GLU A 235 27.01 22.59 -0.81
C GLU A 235 28.24 21.80 -0.32
N SER A 236 28.44 21.72 1.01
CA SER A 236 29.56 21.01 1.61
C SER A 236 29.39 19.50 1.53
N ALA A 237 30.19 18.85 0.67
CA ALA A 237 30.21 17.39 0.54
C ALA A 237 30.53 16.67 1.86
N ALA A 238 31.43 17.24 2.68
CA ALA A 238 31.74 16.68 4.00
C ALA A 238 30.54 16.74 4.95
N THR A 239 29.75 17.83 4.91
CA THR A 239 28.54 17.95 5.72
C THR A 239 27.46 17.00 5.22
N ARG A 240 27.26 16.88 3.90
CA ARG A 240 26.32 15.91 3.30
C ARG A 240 26.65 14.48 3.72
N LYS A 241 27.93 14.10 3.61
CA LYS A 241 28.42 12.80 4.08
C LYS A 241 28.09 12.55 5.55
N GLN A 242 28.43 13.50 6.43
CA GLN A 242 28.16 13.37 7.86
C GLN A 242 26.65 13.23 8.16
N VAL A 243 25.81 13.98 7.46
CA VAL A 243 24.34 13.90 7.59
C VAL A 243 23.83 12.53 7.16
N LEU A 244 24.25 12.01 6.01
CA LEU A 244 23.82 10.70 5.53
C LEU A 244 24.37 9.55 6.38
N ASP A 245 25.64 9.59 6.78
CA ASP A 245 26.25 8.59 7.67
C ASP A 245 25.54 8.55 9.04
N ASN A 246 25.21 9.71 9.61
CA ASN A 246 24.44 9.79 10.85
C ASN A 246 23.01 9.27 10.66
N SER A 247 22.34 9.60 9.56
CA SER A 247 20.99 9.08 9.29
C SER A 247 20.97 7.57 9.12
N THR A 248 21.91 7.01 8.34
CA THR A 248 21.96 5.58 8.02
C THR A 248 22.47 4.71 9.16
N SER A 249 23.10 5.29 10.19
CA SER A 249 23.59 4.56 11.37
C SER A 249 22.57 4.46 12.51
N ARG A 250 21.42 5.12 12.40
CA ARG A 250 20.37 5.08 13.44
C ARG A 250 19.97 3.65 13.79
N GLY A 251 19.81 3.37 15.07
CA GLY A 251 19.39 2.06 15.57
C GLY A 251 20.46 0.97 15.49
N ALA A 252 21.69 1.26 15.04
CA ALA A 252 22.70 0.25 14.72
C ALA A 252 24.07 0.47 15.39
N ARG A 253 24.22 1.47 16.27
CA ARG A 253 25.52 1.87 16.86
C ARG A 253 25.85 1.18 18.19
N GLY A 254 24.99 0.26 18.66
CA GLY A 254 25.08 -0.32 20.01
C GLY A 254 24.52 0.61 21.10
N GLY A 255 24.51 0.10 22.34
CA GLY A 255 24.00 0.84 23.49
C GLY A 255 22.48 0.94 23.53
N GLU A 256 21.96 1.91 24.29
CA GLU A 256 20.51 2.08 24.51
C GLU A 256 19.73 2.56 23.28
N GLY A 257 20.43 3.01 22.24
CA GLY A 257 19.84 3.43 20.96
C GLY A 257 19.74 2.31 19.93
N ASP A 258 20.23 1.10 20.23
CA ASP A 258 20.21 -0.03 19.31
C ASP A 258 18.82 -0.67 19.24
N THR A 259 18.36 -0.97 18.03
CA THR A 259 17.04 -1.54 17.77
C THR A 259 17.09 -2.94 17.16
N ARG A 260 18.30 -3.50 16.93
CA ARG A 260 18.46 -4.78 16.21
C ARG A 260 17.82 -5.94 16.97
N THR A 261 17.95 -5.97 18.29
CA THR A 261 17.28 -6.99 19.12
C THR A 261 15.76 -6.91 18.98
N GLN A 262 15.19 -5.70 19.02
CA GLN A 262 13.76 -5.48 18.86
C GLN A 262 13.26 -5.94 17.49
N VAL A 263 14.03 -5.68 16.42
CA VAL A 263 13.72 -6.17 15.07
C VAL A 263 13.68 -7.71 15.04
N ALA A 264 14.73 -8.35 15.54
CA ALA A 264 14.87 -9.81 15.52
C ALA A 264 13.74 -10.48 16.32
N ASP A 265 13.46 -9.99 17.54
CA ASP A 265 12.40 -10.52 18.39
C ASP A 265 11.00 -10.26 17.82
N THR A 266 10.76 -9.06 17.27
CA THR A 266 9.46 -8.69 16.68
C THR A 266 9.11 -9.59 15.49
N THR A 267 10.07 -9.82 14.60
CA THR A 267 9.84 -10.63 13.38
C THR A 267 9.64 -12.10 13.72
N ALA A 268 10.40 -12.65 14.67
CA ALA A 268 10.20 -14.02 15.17
C ALA A 268 8.81 -14.20 15.83
N LEU A 269 8.38 -13.23 16.65
CA LEU A 269 7.06 -13.27 17.31
C LEU A 269 5.91 -13.11 16.32
N ARG A 270 6.07 -12.28 15.29
CA ARG A 270 5.10 -12.15 14.19
C ARG A 270 4.96 -13.42 13.37
N ALA A 271 6.07 -14.10 13.07
CA ALA A 271 6.04 -15.40 12.41
C ALA A 271 5.31 -16.46 13.28
N LEU A 272 5.57 -16.48 14.59
CA LEU A 272 4.86 -17.36 15.53
C LEU A 272 3.36 -17.02 15.62
N GLN A 273 3.00 -15.73 15.68
CA GLN A 273 1.61 -15.28 15.64
C GLN A 273 0.89 -15.80 14.40
N ALA A 274 1.50 -15.65 13.22
CA ALA A 274 0.94 -16.12 11.97
C ALA A 274 0.72 -17.64 11.99
N LYS A 275 1.69 -18.41 12.49
CA LYS A 275 1.56 -19.87 12.63
C LYS A 275 0.39 -20.27 13.54
N LEU A 276 0.22 -19.60 14.69
CA LEU A 276 -0.91 -19.87 15.58
C LEU A 276 -2.25 -19.67 14.86
N LEU A 277 -2.33 -18.65 14.01
CA LEU A 277 -3.51 -18.34 13.22
C LEU A 277 -3.64 -19.18 11.93
N GLY A 278 -2.74 -20.14 11.69
CA GLY A 278 -2.78 -21.04 10.54
C GLY A 278 -2.14 -20.51 9.25
N TYR A 279 -1.37 -19.43 9.32
CA TYR A 279 -0.66 -18.83 8.18
C TYR A 279 0.82 -19.23 8.17
N PRO A 280 1.45 -19.38 6.99
CA PRO A 280 2.86 -19.78 6.90
C PRO A 280 3.82 -18.66 7.34
N SER A 281 3.44 -17.40 7.12
CA SER A 281 4.26 -16.21 7.43
C SER A 281 3.38 -15.05 7.88
N TYR A 282 3.99 -14.04 8.52
CA TYR A 282 3.26 -12.82 8.87
C TYR A 282 2.76 -12.05 7.65
N SER A 283 3.52 -12.04 6.55
CA SER A 283 3.10 -11.43 5.28
C SER A 283 1.85 -12.11 4.71
N SER A 284 1.75 -13.44 4.84
CA SER A 284 0.52 -14.17 4.46
C SER A 284 -0.67 -13.74 5.31
N PHE A 285 -0.51 -13.67 6.63
CA PHE A 285 -1.57 -13.20 7.54
C PHE A 285 -1.98 -11.73 7.29
N ALA A 286 -1.00 -10.85 7.12
CA ALA A 286 -1.23 -9.42 6.97
C ALA A 286 -1.87 -9.05 5.62
N ILE A 287 -1.54 -9.79 4.55
CA ILE A 287 -1.99 -9.49 3.18
C ILE A 287 -3.29 -10.24 2.83
N ASP A 288 -3.66 -11.28 3.57
CA ASP A 288 -4.89 -12.07 3.34
C ASP A 288 -6.17 -11.20 3.25
N ASN A 289 -6.25 -10.11 4.01
CA ASN A 289 -7.36 -9.16 3.99
C ASN A 289 -7.08 -7.88 3.17
N GLN A 290 -6.07 -7.91 2.31
CA GLN A 290 -5.68 -6.81 1.41
C GLN A 290 -6.07 -7.13 -0.04
N THR A 291 -6.11 -6.11 -0.90
CA THR A 291 -6.55 -6.27 -2.30
C THR A 291 -5.50 -6.90 -3.23
N ALA A 292 -4.24 -6.93 -2.83
CA ALA A 292 -3.16 -7.56 -3.60
C ALA A 292 -3.34 -9.07 -3.81
N GLY A 293 -4.10 -9.76 -2.95
CA GLY A 293 -4.40 -11.18 -3.11
C GLY A 293 -3.29 -12.13 -2.66
N GLY A 294 -2.27 -11.64 -1.96
CA GLY A 294 -1.23 -12.45 -1.31
C GLY A 294 0.17 -11.82 -1.37
N PRO A 295 1.12 -12.34 -0.56
CA PRO A 295 2.49 -11.82 -0.50
C PRO A 295 3.24 -11.92 -1.84
N ASP A 296 3.00 -12.97 -2.63
CA ASP A 296 3.64 -13.15 -3.93
C ASP A 296 3.21 -12.05 -4.92
N ALA A 297 1.91 -11.74 -4.99
CA ALA A 297 1.40 -10.69 -5.86
C ALA A 297 1.89 -9.29 -5.45
N ALA A 298 1.96 -9.02 -4.14
CA ALA A 298 2.55 -7.79 -3.62
C ALA A 298 4.04 -7.66 -4.00
N ALA A 299 4.81 -8.76 -3.87
CA ALA A 299 6.21 -8.81 -4.23
C ALA A 299 6.44 -8.66 -5.75
N ASP A 300 5.57 -9.24 -6.58
CA ASP A 300 5.64 -9.14 -8.04
C ASP A 300 5.47 -7.69 -8.51
N ILE A 301 4.54 -6.94 -7.92
CA ILE A 301 4.34 -5.52 -8.23
C ILE A 301 5.59 -4.71 -7.87
N VAL A 302 6.12 -4.88 -6.66
CA VAL A 302 7.37 -4.22 -6.24
C VAL A 302 8.52 -4.57 -7.18
N SER A 303 8.67 -5.85 -7.51
CA SER A 303 9.77 -6.35 -8.34
C SER A 303 9.69 -5.85 -9.79
N SER A 304 8.48 -5.69 -10.34
CA SER A 304 8.26 -5.27 -11.72
C SER A 304 8.78 -3.86 -12.02
N LEU A 305 8.89 -2.98 -11.02
CA LEU A 305 9.42 -1.62 -11.20
C LEU A 305 10.93 -1.49 -10.96
N ILE A 306 11.61 -2.52 -10.42
CA ILE A 306 13.03 -2.40 -10.02
C ILE A 306 13.92 -2.13 -11.24
N ALA A 307 13.81 -2.93 -12.30
CA ALA A 307 14.63 -2.77 -13.49
C ALA A 307 14.38 -1.42 -14.20
N PRO A 308 13.11 -1.00 -14.43
CA PRO A 308 12.82 0.34 -14.95
C PRO A 308 13.38 1.48 -14.08
N ALA A 309 13.21 1.43 -12.75
CA ALA A 309 13.71 2.45 -11.84
C ALA A 309 15.24 2.55 -11.87
N ASN A 310 15.94 1.41 -11.87
CA ASN A 310 17.39 1.36 -11.99
C ASN A 310 17.90 1.92 -13.32
N ALA A 311 17.21 1.62 -14.43
CA ALA A 311 17.54 2.15 -15.76
C ALA A 311 17.38 3.67 -15.80
N GLN A 312 16.25 4.17 -15.28
CA GLN A 312 15.99 5.61 -15.19
C GLN A 312 17.05 6.32 -14.33
N LEU A 313 17.39 5.76 -13.16
CA LEU A 313 18.43 6.32 -12.29
C LEU A 313 19.77 6.40 -13.02
N ALA A 314 20.15 5.35 -13.75
CA ALA A 314 21.40 5.32 -14.50
C ALA A 314 21.43 6.40 -15.59
N GLU A 315 20.30 6.63 -16.28
CA GLU A 315 20.16 7.69 -17.27
C GLU A 315 20.25 9.09 -16.64
N GLU A 316 19.49 9.35 -15.58
CA GLU A 316 19.48 10.64 -14.87
C GLU A 316 20.89 10.98 -14.36
N LEU A 317 21.60 10.01 -13.79
CA LEU A 317 22.97 10.19 -13.34
C LEU A 317 23.95 10.38 -14.51
N ALA A 318 23.71 9.78 -15.68
CA ALA A 318 24.51 10.05 -16.86
C ALA A 318 24.35 11.51 -17.33
N GLN A 319 23.12 12.03 -17.35
CA GLN A 319 22.83 13.43 -17.68
C GLN A 319 23.53 14.39 -16.69
N VAL A 320 23.41 14.11 -15.39
CA VAL A 320 24.07 14.87 -14.32
C VAL A 320 25.60 14.85 -14.47
N LYS A 321 26.18 13.68 -14.72
CA LYS A 321 27.64 13.52 -14.87
C LYS A 321 28.16 14.28 -16.09
N ASP A 322 27.48 14.20 -17.22
CA ASP A 322 27.85 14.92 -18.44
C ASP A 322 27.79 16.44 -18.23
N HIS A 323 26.68 16.94 -17.67
CA HIS A 323 26.45 18.38 -17.44
C HIS A 323 27.49 19.01 -16.52
N TYR A 324 27.87 18.33 -15.43
CA TYR A 324 28.85 18.83 -14.46
C TYR A 324 30.29 18.35 -14.71
N GLY A 325 30.54 17.55 -15.76
CA GLY A 325 31.87 16.98 -16.04
C GLY A 325 32.39 16.05 -14.93
N LEU A 326 31.51 15.26 -14.31
CA LEU A 326 31.81 14.35 -13.21
C LEU A 326 32.11 12.94 -13.73
N THR A 327 33.08 12.27 -13.12
CA THR A 327 33.35 10.84 -13.39
C THR A 327 32.38 9.94 -12.64
N ASP A 328 32.05 10.31 -11.39
CA ASP A 328 31.23 9.51 -10.49
C ASP A 328 30.46 10.42 -9.51
N VAL A 329 29.43 9.89 -8.86
CA VAL A 329 28.62 10.58 -7.85
C VAL A 329 28.50 9.68 -6.63
N ALA A 330 28.98 10.15 -5.47
CA ALA A 330 28.90 9.40 -4.22
C ALA A 330 27.45 9.35 -3.69
N PRO A 331 27.05 8.35 -2.89
CA PRO A 331 25.68 8.23 -2.36
C PRO A 331 25.18 9.49 -1.65
N GLU A 332 26.02 10.16 -0.87
CA GLU A 332 25.71 11.43 -0.19
C GLU A 332 25.49 12.62 -1.12
N ASP A 333 25.90 12.50 -2.39
CA ASP A 333 25.85 13.57 -3.39
C ASP A 333 24.71 13.36 -4.40
N VAL A 334 24.13 12.16 -4.50
CA VAL A 334 23.13 11.84 -5.53
C VAL A 334 21.93 12.79 -5.46
N LYS A 335 21.28 12.89 -4.29
CA LYS A 335 20.12 13.78 -4.09
C LYS A 335 20.47 15.24 -4.37
N HIS A 336 21.62 15.70 -3.90
CA HIS A 336 22.10 17.06 -4.15
C HIS A 336 22.25 17.33 -5.65
N ARG A 337 22.91 16.43 -6.38
CA ARG A 337 23.18 16.61 -7.82
C ARG A 337 21.94 16.48 -8.67
N LEU A 338 21.03 15.56 -8.33
CA LEU A 338 19.72 15.47 -9.00
C LEU A 338 18.91 16.73 -8.78
N ALA A 339 18.82 17.24 -7.54
CA ALA A 339 18.11 18.48 -7.23
C ALA A 339 18.73 19.70 -7.93
N GLN A 340 20.06 19.80 -7.93
CA GLN A 340 20.79 20.87 -8.60
C GLN A 340 20.53 20.85 -10.13
N TYR A 341 20.68 19.68 -10.76
CA TYR A 341 20.43 19.52 -12.19
C TYR A 341 18.97 19.80 -12.54
N ARG A 342 18.02 19.32 -11.72
CA ARG A 342 16.60 19.60 -11.89
C ARG A 342 16.31 21.10 -11.84
N ALA A 343 16.84 21.81 -10.85
CA ALA A 343 16.66 23.26 -10.72
C ALA A 343 17.22 24.01 -11.95
N GLU A 344 18.43 23.65 -12.41
CA GLU A 344 19.06 24.28 -13.58
C GLU A 344 18.34 23.95 -14.89
N LYS A 345 17.86 22.71 -15.06
CA LYS A 345 17.21 22.24 -16.29
C LYS A 345 15.82 22.83 -16.50
N PHE A 346 15.04 22.92 -15.43
CA PHE A 346 13.63 23.34 -15.52
C PHE A 346 13.43 24.82 -15.15
N ASP A 347 14.42 25.49 -14.54
CA ASP A 347 14.37 26.92 -14.18
C ASP A 347 13.11 27.29 -13.37
N ILE A 348 12.74 26.43 -12.41
CA ILE A 348 11.55 26.58 -11.57
C ILE A 348 11.94 27.24 -10.26
N ASP A 349 11.49 28.47 -10.07
CA ASP A 349 11.51 29.14 -8.77
C ASP A 349 10.21 28.82 -8.01
N ALA A 350 10.34 28.07 -6.91
CA ALA A 350 9.19 27.64 -6.10
C ALA A 350 8.44 28.82 -5.47
N ASP A 351 9.13 29.90 -5.09
CA ASP A 351 8.51 31.08 -4.49
C ASP A 351 7.71 31.86 -5.54
N GLU A 352 8.22 31.96 -6.77
CA GLU A 352 7.47 32.55 -7.88
C GLU A 352 6.28 31.69 -8.31
N VAL A 353 6.43 30.36 -8.31
CA VAL A 353 5.32 29.43 -8.58
C VAL A 353 4.23 29.53 -7.52
N ALA A 354 4.60 29.61 -6.24
CA ALA A 354 3.63 29.69 -5.14
C ALA A 354 2.70 30.92 -5.24
N LYS A 355 3.15 32.01 -5.90
CA LYS A 355 2.31 33.19 -6.16
C LYS A 355 1.11 32.92 -7.06
N TYR A 356 1.03 31.77 -7.73
CA TYR A 356 -0.13 31.38 -8.52
C TYR A 356 -1.13 30.52 -7.74
N PHE A 357 -0.77 30.05 -6.54
CA PHE A 357 -1.52 29.05 -5.79
C PHE A 357 -1.95 29.59 -4.43
N GLU A 358 -2.76 30.65 -4.45
CA GLU A 358 -3.40 31.15 -3.23
C GLU A 358 -4.45 30.16 -2.72
N PHE A 359 -4.36 29.78 -1.44
CA PHE A 359 -5.10 28.67 -0.85
C PHE A 359 -6.62 28.76 -1.03
N ASP A 360 -7.22 29.94 -0.79
CA ASP A 360 -8.67 30.08 -0.90
C ASP A 360 -9.11 29.94 -2.37
N THR A 361 -8.33 30.48 -3.30
CA THR A 361 -8.55 30.36 -4.74
C THR A 361 -8.37 28.91 -5.20
N VAL A 362 -7.32 28.22 -4.75
CA VAL A 362 -7.08 26.80 -5.06
C VAL A 362 -8.21 25.92 -4.53
N LEU A 363 -8.66 26.15 -3.29
CA LEU A 363 -9.73 25.39 -2.68
C LEU A 363 -11.06 25.56 -3.45
N ASN A 364 -11.45 26.80 -3.75
CA ASN A 364 -12.75 27.07 -4.38
C ASN A 364 -12.74 26.85 -5.90
N GLU A 365 -11.74 27.37 -6.60
CA GLU A 365 -11.67 27.36 -8.07
C GLU A 365 -10.82 26.20 -8.62
N GLY A 366 -10.16 25.41 -7.76
CA GLY A 366 -9.47 24.18 -8.14
C GLY A 366 -10.20 22.96 -7.61
N VAL A 367 -10.07 22.71 -6.31
CA VAL A 367 -10.55 21.50 -5.64
C VAL A 367 -12.07 21.35 -5.71
N PHE A 368 -12.81 22.35 -5.22
CA PHE A 368 -14.28 22.33 -5.27
C PHE A 368 -14.79 22.36 -6.70
N ARG A 369 -14.17 23.16 -7.58
CA ARG A 369 -14.51 23.19 -9.01
C ARG A 369 -14.38 21.81 -9.68
N ALA A 370 -13.28 21.10 -9.44
CA ALA A 370 -13.08 19.76 -9.97
C ALA A 370 -14.16 18.80 -9.45
N ALA A 371 -14.41 18.79 -8.13
CA ALA A 371 -15.46 17.96 -7.54
C ALA A 371 -16.87 18.31 -8.07
N THR A 372 -17.19 19.59 -8.26
CA THR A 372 -18.44 20.04 -8.86
C THR A 372 -18.57 19.59 -10.31
N GLY A 373 -17.52 19.75 -11.12
CA GLY A 373 -17.54 19.36 -12.54
C GLY A 373 -17.68 17.85 -12.73
N LEU A 374 -17.00 17.07 -11.88
CA LEU A 374 -16.98 15.62 -11.97
C LEU A 374 -18.21 14.96 -11.33
N TYR A 375 -18.59 15.41 -10.12
CA TYR A 375 -19.61 14.75 -9.28
C TYR A 375 -20.88 15.58 -9.03
N GLY A 376 -20.96 16.80 -9.57
CA GLY A 376 -22.15 17.66 -9.46
C GLY A 376 -22.44 18.17 -8.06
N VAL A 377 -21.47 18.09 -7.15
CA VAL A 377 -21.62 18.56 -5.76
C VAL A 377 -21.33 20.04 -5.63
N THR A 378 -21.92 20.70 -4.64
CA THR A 378 -21.63 22.11 -4.31
C THR A 378 -21.30 22.27 -2.84
N PHE A 379 -20.53 23.32 -2.52
CA PHE A 379 -19.96 23.55 -1.20
C PHE A 379 -20.39 24.93 -0.70
N ALA A 380 -21.00 24.99 0.48
CA ALA A 380 -21.43 26.22 1.11
C ALA A 380 -20.80 26.36 2.51
N PRO A 381 -20.18 27.51 2.84
CA PRO A 381 -19.70 27.75 4.19
C PRO A 381 -20.83 27.62 5.21
N ARG A 382 -20.56 26.92 6.32
CA ARG A 382 -21.49 26.82 7.45
C ARG A 382 -20.88 27.51 8.66
N GLU A 383 -21.54 28.56 9.14
CA GLU A 383 -21.12 29.25 10.37
C GLU A 383 -21.62 28.49 11.61
N THR A 384 -21.06 28.77 12.78
CA THR A 384 -21.53 28.27 14.10
C THR A 384 -21.40 26.77 14.38
N VAL A 385 -20.56 26.05 13.64
CA VAL A 385 -20.22 24.65 13.93
C VAL A 385 -19.16 24.58 15.03
N SER A 386 -19.44 23.84 16.11
CA SER A 386 -18.47 23.60 17.19
C SER A 386 -17.35 22.66 16.70
N ALA A 387 -16.12 23.17 16.62
CA ALA A 387 -14.94 22.43 16.22
C ALA A 387 -13.86 22.49 17.31
N TRP A 388 -12.76 21.75 17.13
CA TRP A 388 -11.66 21.72 18.12
C TRP A 388 -10.80 22.98 18.15
N HIS A 389 -10.86 23.84 17.12
CA HIS A 389 -10.04 25.04 17.01
C HIS A 389 -10.75 26.13 16.18
N GLU A 390 -10.45 27.42 16.45
CA GLU A 390 -11.11 28.56 15.81
C GLU A 390 -10.77 28.73 14.32
N ASP A 391 -9.62 28.20 13.88
CA ASP A 391 -9.19 28.21 12.48
C ASP A 391 -9.89 27.14 11.61
N VAL A 392 -10.70 26.26 12.22
CA VAL A 392 -11.44 25.23 11.46
C VAL A 392 -12.54 25.91 10.66
N ARG A 393 -12.53 25.66 9.35
CA ARG A 393 -13.54 26.13 8.40
C ARG A 393 -14.49 24.99 8.09
N THR A 394 -15.79 25.27 8.02
CA THR A 394 -16.77 24.21 7.75
C THR A 394 -17.58 24.47 6.50
N PHE A 395 -17.81 23.40 5.74
CA PHE A 395 -18.52 23.44 4.47
C PHE A 395 -19.59 22.36 4.43
N GLU A 396 -20.84 22.77 4.28
CA GLU A 396 -21.93 21.85 3.93
C GLU A 396 -21.84 21.50 2.45
N VAL A 397 -22.01 20.21 2.14
CA VAL A 397 -21.98 19.70 0.78
C VAL A 397 -23.38 19.30 0.35
N THR A 398 -23.81 19.70 -0.84
CA THR A 398 -25.08 19.25 -1.44
C THR A 398 -24.86 18.62 -2.81
N ASP A 399 -25.76 17.73 -3.23
CA ASP A 399 -25.78 17.16 -4.58
C ASP A 399 -26.44 18.10 -5.61
N ALA A 400 -26.47 17.67 -6.87
CA ALA A 400 -27.08 18.42 -7.97
C ALA A 400 -28.60 18.68 -7.83
N ASN A 401 -29.27 18.01 -6.88
CA ASN A 401 -30.68 18.19 -6.54
C ASN A 401 -30.86 18.96 -5.22
N GLU A 402 -29.82 19.65 -4.75
CA GLU A 402 -29.80 20.41 -3.49
C GLU A 402 -30.02 19.55 -2.23
N ARG A 403 -29.78 18.23 -2.31
CA ARG A 403 -29.84 17.35 -1.13
C ARG A 403 -28.52 17.41 -0.38
N THR A 404 -28.59 17.64 0.93
CA THR A 404 -27.42 17.60 1.82
C THR A 404 -26.76 16.22 1.78
N LEU A 405 -25.47 16.20 1.47
CA LEU A 405 -24.63 15.02 1.41
C LEU A 405 -23.77 14.85 2.65
N GLY A 406 -23.38 15.93 3.34
CA GLY A 406 -22.47 15.85 4.48
C GLY A 406 -21.84 17.19 4.85
N LEU A 407 -20.89 17.13 5.78
CA LEU A 407 -20.16 18.28 6.30
C LEU A 407 -18.64 18.03 6.25
N ILE A 408 -17.88 19.03 5.80
CA ILE A 408 -16.41 19.02 5.82
C ILE A 408 -15.92 19.98 6.90
N LEU A 409 -15.04 19.53 7.79
CA LEU A 409 -14.27 20.36 8.73
C LEU A 409 -12.82 20.46 8.27
N LEU A 410 -12.44 21.58 7.66
CA LEU A 410 -11.12 21.85 7.12
C LEU A 410 -10.26 22.63 8.13
N ASP A 411 -9.10 22.11 8.47
CA ASP A 411 -8.15 22.69 9.42
C ASP A 411 -6.78 22.91 8.75
N PRO A 412 -6.52 24.10 8.19
CA PRO A 412 -5.44 24.29 7.23
C PRO A 412 -4.06 24.48 7.87
N TYR A 413 -3.99 25.05 9.07
CA TYR A 413 -2.75 25.63 9.58
C TYR A 413 -2.01 24.73 10.58
N SER A 414 -0.68 24.79 10.51
CA SER A 414 0.23 24.20 11.49
C SER A 414 0.21 24.97 12.82
N ARG A 415 0.43 24.24 13.92
CA ARG A 415 0.51 24.77 15.29
C ARG A 415 1.08 23.72 16.23
N ASP A 416 1.60 24.16 17.39
CA ASP A 416 2.28 23.28 18.37
C ASP A 416 1.42 22.13 18.89
N THR A 417 0.11 22.29 18.90
CA THR A 417 -0.86 21.29 19.39
C THR A 417 -1.35 20.34 18.29
N LYS A 418 -0.90 20.50 17.04
CA LYS A 418 -1.28 19.67 15.89
C LYS A 418 -0.07 18.83 15.47
N ARG A 419 -0.30 17.54 15.16
CA ARG A 419 0.77 16.68 14.61
C ARG A 419 1.16 17.13 13.19
N GLY A 420 2.38 16.84 12.76
CA GLY A 420 2.83 17.15 11.38
C GLY A 420 2.15 16.27 10.31
N GLY A 421 2.30 16.67 9.03
CA GLY A 421 1.75 15.95 7.88
C GLY A 421 0.40 16.50 7.39
N ALA A 422 -0.34 15.69 6.66
CA ALA A 422 -1.72 15.94 6.29
C ALA A 422 -2.52 14.64 6.45
N TRP A 423 -3.82 14.76 6.69
CA TRP A 423 -4.70 13.60 6.81
C TRP A 423 -6.18 14.00 6.68
N MET A 424 -6.97 13.02 6.24
CA MET A 424 -8.42 12.99 6.36
C MET A 424 -8.84 12.13 7.57
N GLY A 425 -10.00 12.42 8.13
CA GLY A 425 -10.65 11.59 9.14
C GLY A 425 -12.18 11.63 9.05
N GLU A 426 -12.85 10.68 9.68
CA GLU A 426 -14.31 10.65 9.78
C GLU A 426 -14.72 10.83 11.26
N LEU A 427 -15.45 11.91 11.55
CA LEU A 427 -16.09 12.11 12.85
C LEU A 427 -17.41 11.35 12.95
N VAL A 428 -18.15 11.35 11.84
CA VAL A 428 -19.41 10.66 11.69
C VAL A 428 -19.30 9.89 10.38
N THR A 429 -19.27 8.56 10.46
CA THR A 429 -19.31 7.69 9.29
C THR A 429 -20.76 7.55 8.83
N SER A 430 -21.01 7.74 7.53
CA SER A 430 -22.36 7.58 6.97
C SER A 430 -22.72 6.12 6.81
N SER A 431 -23.97 5.76 7.10
CA SER A 431 -24.49 4.43 6.81
C SER A 431 -26.02 4.43 6.72
N ARG A 432 -26.60 3.50 5.96
CA ARG A 432 -28.07 3.33 5.96
C ARG A 432 -28.61 2.80 7.30
N LEU A 433 -27.81 2.04 8.05
CA LEU A 433 -28.19 1.49 9.35
C LEU A 433 -28.47 2.61 10.37
N THR A 434 -27.59 3.60 10.43
CA THR A 434 -27.72 4.74 11.36
C THR A 434 -28.55 5.88 10.78
N GLY A 435 -28.58 6.04 9.45
CA GLY A 435 -29.15 7.20 8.79
C GLY A 435 -28.33 8.48 8.97
N HIS A 436 -27.11 8.39 9.52
CA HIS A 436 -26.24 9.53 9.72
C HIS A 436 -25.64 10.03 8.40
N LEU A 437 -25.56 11.36 8.27
CA LEU A 437 -24.78 12.00 7.22
C LEU A 437 -23.28 12.00 7.60
N PRO A 438 -22.37 11.86 6.62
CA PRO A 438 -20.95 11.87 6.88
C PRO A 438 -20.48 13.25 7.36
N VAL A 439 -19.61 13.23 8.36
CA VAL A 439 -18.82 14.40 8.77
C VAL A 439 -17.35 14.03 8.65
N VAL A 440 -16.69 14.65 7.67
CA VAL A 440 -15.30 14.38 7.31
C VAL A 440 -14.42 15.55 7.69
N THR A 441 -13.21 15.27 8.13
CA THR A 441 -12.20 16.26 8.50
C THR A 441 -11.08 16.27 7.48
N LEU A 442 -10.56 17.45 7.16
CA LEU A 442 -9.39 17.63 6.31
C LEU A 442 -8.37 18.48 7.04
N SER A 443 -7.23 17.90 7.40
CA SER A 443 -6.20 18.58 8.17
C SER A 443 -4.91 18.74 7.37
N LEU A 444 -4.45 19.98 7.27
CA LEU A 444 -3.17 20.34 6.66
C LEU A 444 -2.24 20.99 7.71
N ASN A 445 -1.01 21.26 7.31
CA ASN A 445 0.00 21.93 8.13
C ASN A 445 0.62 23.15 7.44
N LEU A 446 -0.22 23.94 6.75
CA LEU A 446 0.22 25.17 6.09
C LEU A 446 0.73 26.18 7.11
N ALA A 447 1.74 26.97 6.73
CA ALA A 447 2.16 28.10 7.55
C ALA A 447 1.03 29.15 7.60
N LYS A 448 0.61 29.54 8.81
CA LYS A 448 -0.40 30.61 8.95
C LYS A 448 0.21 31.95 8.52
N PRO A 449 -0.38 32.67 7.56
CA PRO A 449 0.18 33.92 7.08
C PRO A 449 0.02 35.03 8.14
N GLY A 450 0.79 36.10 7.98
CA GLY A 450 0.58 37.32 8.77
C GLY A 450 -0.73 38.01 8.41
N GLU A 451 -1.25 38.85 9.31
CA GLU A 451 -2.53 39.54 9.11
C GLU A 451 -2.60 40.26 7.74
N GLY A 452 -3.67 40.00 6.98
CA GLY A 452 -3.89 40.58 5.66
C GLY A 452 -3.05 40.00 4.51
N ARG A 453 -2.21 38.99 4.76
CA ARG A 453 -1.44 38.30 3.70
C ARG A 453 -2.14 37.02 3.24
N PRO A 454 -2.06 36.68 1.94
CA PRO A 454 -2.58 35.41 1.42
C PRO A 454 -1.79 34.21 1.95
N THR A 455 -2.44 33.06 2.04
CA THR A 455 -1.77 31.77 2.19
C THR A 455 -1.39 31.27 0.81
N LEU A 456 -0.09 31.18 0.51
CA LEU A 456 0.40 30.66 -0.76
C LEU A 456 0.82 29.20 -0.58
N LEU A 457 0.46 28.34 -1.53
CA LEU A 457 0.83 26.94 -1.54
C LEU A 457 2.04 26.74 -2.45
N ASN A 458 3.07 26.05 -1.95
CA ASN A 458 4.08 25.50 -2.84
C ASN A 458 3.52 24.27 -3.60
N PRO A 459 4.20 23.77 -4.64
CA PRO A 459 3.71 22.62 -5.43
C PRO A 459 3.41 21.36 -4.61
N THR A 460 4.19 21.08 -3.55
CA THR A 460 3.97 19.93 -2.66
C THR A 460 2.69 20.11 -1.83
N GLU A 461 2.47 21.30 -1.27
CA GLU A 461 1.26 21.64 -0.53
C GLU A 461 0.00 21.65 -1.42
N LEU A 462 0.15 22.11 -2.67
CA LEU A 462 -0.89 22.00 -3.69
C LEU A 462 -1.28 20.55 -3.93
N ASN A 463 -0.31 19.66 -4.17
CA ASN A 463 -0.58 18.24 -4.36
C ASN A 463 -1.26 17.63 -3.14
N THR A 464 -0.76 17.95 -1.94
CA THR A 464 -1.28 17.46 -0.67
C THR A 464 -2.76 17.83 -0.48
N LEU A 465 -3.15 19.07 -0.81
CA LEU A 465 -4.54 19.49 -0.72
C LEU A 465 -5.46 18.66 -1.65
N PHE A 466 -5.04 18.40 -2.89
CA PHE A 466 -5.81 17.55 -3.81
C PHE A 466 -5.84 16.09 -3.35
N HIS A 467 -4.71 15.55 -2.88
CA HIS A 467 -4.60 14.19 -2.34
C HIS A 467 -5.61 13.96 -1.22
N GLU A 468 -5.55 14.77 -0.17
CA GLU A 468 -6.43 14.61 0.99
C GLU A 468 -7.90 14.85 0.65
N PHE A 469 -8.18 15.71 -0.34
CA PHE A 469 -9.54 15.91 -0.81
C PHE A 469 -10.11 14.68 -1.54
N GLY A 470 -9.27 13.80 -2.10
CA GLY A 470 -9.72 12.52 -2.63
C GLY A 470 -10.23 11.59 -1.52
N HIS A 471 -9.59 11.56 -0.34
CA HIS A 471 -10.15 10.89 0.83
C HIS A 471 -11.45 11.54 1.30
N VAL A 472 -11.52 12.88 1.33
CA VAL A 472 -12.75 13.61 1.67
C VAL A 472 -13.91 13.16 0.78
N LEU A 473 -13.69 13.05 -0.54
CA LEU A 473 -14.71 12.57 -1.47
C LEU A 473 -15.09 11.11 -1.21
N HIS A 474 -14.12 10.24 -0.89
CA HIS A 474 -14.38 8.84 -0.57
C HIS A 474 -15.29 8.69 0.66
N GLY A 475 -15.01 9.41 1.74
CA GLY A 475 -15.86 9.40 2.94
C GLY A 475 -17.21 10.10 2.73
N LEU A 476 -17.23 11.21 1.99
CA LEU A 476 -18.45 11.97 1.70
C LEU A 476 -19.44 11.20 0.82
N PHE A 477 -18.96 10.36 -0.09
CA PHE A 477 -19.80 9.59 -1.00
C PHE A 477 -20.22 8.23 -0.47
N ALA A 478 -19.77 7.86 0.73
CA ALA A 478 -20.14 6.63 1.41
C ALA A 478 -21.65 6.37 1.35
N ASN A 479 -22.02 5.20 0.85
CA ASN A 479 -23.40 4.73 0.74
C ASN A 479 -23.46 3.21 0.96
N SER A 480 -22.89 2.78 2.09
CA SER A 480 -23.00 1.40 2.60
C SER A 480 -24.10 1.31 3.66
N THR A 481 -24.59 0.11 3.93
CA THR A 481 -25.56 -0.16 4.98
C THR A 481 -24.89 -0.10 6.36
N TYR A 482 -23.67 -0.62 6.49
CA TYR A 482 -22.99 -0.76 7.77
C TYR A 482 -21.85 0.25 7.93
N PRO A 483 -21.73 0.95 9.07
CA PRO A 483 -20.62 1.86 9.34
C PRO A 483 -19.24 1.22 9.18
N SER A 484 -19.06 -0.04 9.59
CA SER A 484 -17.76 -0.75 9.52
C SER A 484 -17.25 -1.01 8.10
N THR A 485 -18.08 -0.80 7.07
CA THR A 485 -17.73 -0.98 5.66
C THR A 485 -17.99 0.27 4.81
N ALA A 486 -18.27 1.40 5.44
CA ALA A 486 -18.59 2.65 4.77
C ALA A 486 -17.36 3.54 4.58
N GLY A 487 -17.39 4.36 3.52
CA GLY A 487 -16.37 5.38 3.26
C GLY A 487 -14.98 4.80 3.17
N THR A 488 -14.05 5.35 3.94
CA THR A 488 -12.64 4.94 3.91
C THR A 488 -12.34 3.63 4.65
N ALA A 489 -13.35 2.90 5.13
CA ALA A 489 -13.20 1.59 5.79
C ALA A 489 -12.90 0.45 4.80
N VAL A 490 -11.86 0.63 3.99
CA VAL A 490 -11.37 -0.30 2.94
C VAL A 490 -9.97 -0.80 3.28
N PRO A 491 -9.45 -1.85 2.61
CA PRO A 491 -8.07 -2.31 2.81
C PRO A 491 -7.03 -1.22 2.58
N ARG A 492 -5.88 -1.35 3.26
CA ARG A 492 -4.83 -0.32 3.30
C ARG A 492 -4.18 -0.12 1.93
N ASP A 493 -4.05 -1.19 1.14
CA ASP A 493 -3.51 -1.15 -0.21
C ASP A 493 -4.48 -0.58 -1.26
N TYR A 494 -5.70 -0.23 -0.85
CA TYR A 494 -6.71 0.43 -1.67
C TYR A 494 -7.05 1.85 -1.20
N VAL A 495 -6.93 2.16 0.09
CA VAL A 495 -7.42 3.44 0.64
C VAL A 495 -6.74 4.66 0.02
N GLU A 496 -5.47 4.53 -0.39
CA GLU A 496 -4.68 5.60 -1.03
C GLU A 496 -5.02 5.81 -2.51
N PHE A 497 -5.77 4.89 -3.14
CA PHE A 497 -6.12 5.02 -4.55
C PHE A 497 -7.00 6.26 -4.81
N PRO A 498 -8.13 6.48 -4.11
CA PRO A 498 -8.97 7.66 -4.36
C PRO A 498 -8.26 8.99 -4.07
N SER A 499 -7.36 9.03 -3.07
CA SER A 499 -6.57 10.23 -2.77
C SER A 499 -5.57 10.53 -3.89
N GLN A 500 -4.75 9.54 -4.27
CA GLN A 500 -3.76 9.68 -5.36
C GLN A 500 -4.41 9.93 -6.73
N LEU A 501 -5.59 9.37 -6.98
CA LEU A 501 -6.35 9.66 -8.20
C LEU A 501 -6.73 11.14 -8.27
N ASN A 502 -7.21 11.72 -7.17
CA ASN A 502 -7.68 13.10 -7.16
C ASN A 502 -6.56 14.13 -7.40
N GLU A 503 -5.30 13.75 -7.20
CA GLU A 503 -4.13 14.57 -7.53
C GLU A 503 -4.04 14.95 -9.01
N MET A 504 -4.61 14.15 -9.92
CA MET A 504 -4.54 14.39 -11.36
C MET A 504 -5.17 15.73 -11.77
N TRP A 505 -6.14 16.22 -10.98
CA TRP A 505 -6.88 17.44 -11.30
C TRP A 505 -6.09 18.73 -11.07
N ARG A 506 -4.97 18.67 -10.34
CA ARG A 506 -4.16 19.88 -10.03
C ARG A 506 -3.64 20.54 -11.30
N PHE A 507 -3.07 19.78 -12.24
CA PHE A 507 -2.54 20.34 -13.49
C PHE A 507 -3.43 20.07 -14.70
N HIS A 508 -4.63 19.54 -14.48
CA HIS A 508 -5.55 19.22 -15.56
C HIS A 508 -5.98 20.50 -16.31
N PRO A 509 -5.93 20.55 -17.66
CA PRO A 509 -6.14 21.77 -18.44
C PRO A 509 -7.55 22.37 -18.30
N GLN A 510 -8.55 21.56 -17.91
CA GLN A 510 -9.91 22.03 -17.62
C GLN A 510 -10.09 22.64 -16.21
N VAL A 511 -9.10 22.51 -15.32
CA VAL A 511 -9.18 22.96 -13.92
C VAL A 511 -8.16 24.06 -13.64
N LEU A 512 -6.89 23.83 -13.98
CA LEU A 512 -5.76 24.71 -13.65
C LEU A 512 -5.98 26.20 -14.00
N PRO A 513 -6.52 26.57 -15.19
CA PRO A 513 -6.70 27.98 -15.53
C PRO A 513 -7.67 28.76 -14.62
N HIS A 514 -8.51 28.05 -13.86
CA HIS A 514 -9.49 28.68 -12.97
C HIS A 514 -8.85 29.24 -11.70
N TYR A 515 -7.82 28.58 -11.19
CA TYR A 515 -7.18 28.94 -9.93
C TYR A 515 -5.72 29.40 -10.03
N ALA A 516 -4.98 28.98 -11.07
CA ALA A 516 -3.56 29.32 -11.22
C ALA A 516 -3.36 30.75 -11.75
N LYS A 517 -3.59 31.74 -10.87
CA LYS A 517 -3.50 33.17 -11.18
C LYS A 517 -2.56 33.85 -10.22
N HIS A 518 -1.64 34.65 -10.76
CA HIS A 518 -0.66 35.36 -9.94
C HIS A 518 -1.36 36.34 -8.98
N VAL A 519 -1.10 36.22 -7.68
CA VAL A 519 -1.81 37.00 -6.64
C VAL A 519 -1.68 38.52 -6.79
N GLU A 520 -0.60 39.01 -7.40
CA GLU A 520 -0.39 40.45 -7.57
C GLU A 520 -0.91 41.00 -8.90
N THR A 521 -0.81 40.21 -9.99
CA THR A 521 -1.08 40.70 -11.36
C THR A 521 -2.40 40.18 -11.91
N GLY A 522 -2.93 39.09 -11.35
CA GLY A 522 -4.10 38.37 -11.85
C GLY A 522 -3.84 37.60 -13.15
N GLU A 523 -2.61 37.60 -13.66
CA GLU A 523 -2.26 36.90 -14.91
C GLU A 523 -2.28 35.38 -14.70
N PRO A 524 -2.74 34.61 -15.70
CA PRO A 524 -2.72 33.15 -15.63
C PRO A 524 -1.29 32.62 -15.66
N MET A 525 -1.08 31.45 -15.05
CA MET A 525 0.20 30.74 -15.14
C MET A 525 0.59 30.47 -16.61
N PRO A 526 1.82 30.82 -17.04
CA PRO A 526 2.30 30.51 -18.38
C PRO A 526 2.33 29.00 -18.64
N GLU A 527 1.87 28.57 -19.83
CA GLU A 527 1.85 27.16 -20.24
C GLU A 527 3.24 26.49 -20.18
N SER A 528 4.30 27.25 -20.47
CA SER A 528 5.68 26.78 -20.34
C SER A 528 6.06 26.44 -18.90
N LEU A 529 5.56 27.21 -17.92
CA LEU A 529 5.80 26.95 -16.50
C LEU A 529 5.01 25.73 -16.03
N VAL A 530 3.78 25.54 -16.51
CA VAL A 530 2.98 24.32 -16.25
C VAL A 530 3.71 23.09 -16.79
N THR A 531 4.19 23.16 -18.03
CA THR A 531 4.93 22.06 -18.66
C THR A 531 6.21 21.75 -17.88
N ALA A 532 6.97 22.78 -17.50
CA ALA A 532 8.18 22.61 -16.69
C ALA A 532 7.88 21.94 -15.34
N LEU A 533 6.81 22.35 -14.65
CA LEU A 533 6.39 21.73 -13.39
C LEU A 533 6.09 20.24 -13.56
N ILE A 534 5.27 19.88 -14.54
CA ILE A 534 4.90 18.48 -14.83
C ILE A 534 6.14 17.65 -15.20
N ASP A 535 7.01 18.16 -16.08
CA ASP A 535 8.20 17.42 -16.50
C ASP A 535 9.25 17.31 -15.38
N SER A 536 9.32 18.29 -14.48
CA SER A 536 10.20 18.25 -13.32
C SER A 536 9.82 17.16 -12.30
N GLU A 537 8.55 16.74 -12.25
CA GLU A 537 8.08 15.66 -11.37
C GLU A 537 8.52 14.26 -11.86
N LYS A 538 8.80 14.13 -13.16
CA LYS A 538 9.34 12.89 -13.76
C LYS A 538 10.83 12.74 -13.53
N PHE A 539 11.56 13.85 -13.39
CA PHE A 539 13.00 13.82 -13.15
C PHE A 539 13.32 13.55 -11.68
N GLY A 540 14.17 12.56 -11.43
CA GLY A 540 14.53 12.06 -10.10
C GLY A 540 13.72 10.82 -9.69
N GLN A 541 12.76 10.39 -10.51
CA GLN A 541 11.94 9.21 -10.24
C GLN A 541 12.74 7.93 -10.24
N GLY A 542 13.88 7.86 -10.96
CA GLY A 542 14.80 6.73 -10.85
C GLY A 542 15.27 6.54 -9.41
N PHE A 543 15.67 7.63 -8.76
CA PHE A 543 16.08 7.61 -7.36
C PHE A 543 14.90 7.37 -6.40
N ASP A 544 13.85 8.19 -6.49
CA ASP A 544 12.73 8.19 -5.54
C ASP A 544 11.96 6.87 -5.56
N THR A 545 11.81 6.27 -6.75
CA THR A 545 11.24 4.93 -6.90
C THR A 545 12.15 3.87 -6.29
N THR A 546 13.45 3.92 -6.57
CA THR A 546 14.41 2.91 -6.08
C THR A 546 14.48 2.86 -4.55
N GLU A 547 14.59 4.01 -3.87
CA GLU A 547 14.64 4.00 -2.40
C GLU A 547 13.36 3.45 -1.76
N TYR A 548 12.20 3.70 -2.39
CA TYR A 548 10.91 3.21 -1.92
C TYR A 548 10.79 1.68 -2.13
N LEU A 549 11.11 1.20 -3.34
CA LEU A 549 11.05 -0.24 -3.66
C LEU A 549 11.99 -1.05 -2.76
N ALA A 550 13.17 -0.52 -2.47
CA ALA A 550 14.12 -1.15 -1.55
C ALA A 550 13.53 -1.30 -0.13
N ALA A 551 12.84 -0.28 0.39
CA ALA A 551 12.17 -0.37 1.68
C ALA A 551 10.96 -1.34 1.64
N ALA A 552 10.16 -1.33 0.58
CA ALA A 552 9.03 -2.25 0.42
C ALA A 552 9.48 -3.72 0.35
N MET A 553 10.59 -3.99 -0.36
CA MET A 553 11.18 -5.32 -0.45
C MET A 553 11.71 -5.79 0.91
N LEU A 554 12.35 -4.90 1.68
CA LEU A 554 12.78 -5.22 3.05
C LEU A 554 11.60 -5.58 3.96
N ASP A 555 10.51 -4.82 3.91
CA ASP A 555 9.31 -5.10 4.68
C ASP A 555 8.73 -6.49 4.35
N LEU A 556 8.50 -6.78 3.07
CA LEU A 556 7.98 -8.07 2.65
C LEU A 556 8.91 -9.23 3.05
N SER A 557 10.23 -9.03 2.95
CA SER A 557 11.23 -10.05 3.29
C SER A 557 11.27 -10.34 4.80
N TRP A 558 11.29 -9.31 5.65
CA TRP A 558 11.28 -9.48 7.11
C TRP A 558 10.02 -10.19 7.62
N HIS A 559 8.89 -10.00 6.94
CA HIS A 559 7.62 -10.61 7.33
C HIS A 559 7.30 -11.92 6.60
N SER A 560 8.18 -12.36 5.70
CA SER A 560 8.09 -13.67 5.05
C SER A 560 8.82 -14.77 5.83
N LEU A 561 9.46 -14.42 6.96
CA LEU A 561 10.05 -15.39 7.87
C LEU A 561 8.99 -16.37 8.39
N GLU A 562 9.38 -17.64 8.46
CA GLU A 562 8.58 -18.73 8.99
C GLU A 562 8.79 -18.88 10.51
N ALA A 563 7.79 -19.44 11.17
CA ALA A 563 7.84 -19.65 12.61
C ALA A 563 8.96 -20.63 13.02
N GLY A 564 9.91 -20.13 13.81
CA GLY A 564 11.11 -20.84 14.22
C GLY A 564 12.39 -20.15 13.71
N GLU A 565 12.27 -19.29 12.71
CA GLU A 565 13.36 -18.43 12.27
C GLU A 565 13.57 -17.26 13.25
N HIS A 566 14.82 -16.96 13.54
CA HIS A 566 15.21 -15.84 14.38
C HIS A 566 16.54 -15.27 13.89
N ILE A 567 16.45 -14.22 13.08
CA ILE A 567 17.61 -13.61 12.42
C ILE A 567 18.23 -12.55 13.33
N THR A 568 19.36 -12.88 13.95
CA THR A 568 20.06 -11.97 14.88
C THR A 568 21.08 -11.06 14.19
N ASP A 569 21.57 -11.43 12.99
CA ASP A 569 22.40 -10.55 12.16
C ASP A 569 21.53 -9.69 11.23
N VAL A 570 20.86 -8.72 11.84
CA VAL A 570 19.87 -7.84 11.18
C VAL A 570 20.45 -7.08 9.98
N LEU A 571 21.72 -6.67 10.05
CA LEU A 571 22.33 -5.88 8.99
C LEU A 571 22.81 -6.74 7.82
N SER A 572 23.21 -8.00 8.07
CA SER A 572 23.53 -8.95 6.99
C SER A 572 22.27 -9.34 6.23
N PHE A 573 21.16 -9.61 6.93
CA PHE A 573 19.89 -9.91 6.28
C PHE A 573 19.43 -8.77 5.37
N GLU A 574 19.50 -7.53 5.85
CA GLU A 574 19.16 -6.36 5.03
C GLU A 574 20.00 -6.27 3.76
N SER A 575 21.32 -6.41 3.87
CA SER A 575 22.21 -6.28 2.70
C SER A 575 22.03 -7.43 1.71
N GLU A 576 21.81 -8.66 2.20
CA GLU A 576 21.54 -9.84 1.37
C GLU A 576 20.23 -9.70 0.59
N VAL A 577 19.16 -9.26 1.24
CA VAL A 577 17.85 -9.02 0.60
C VAL A 577 17.98 -7.96 -0.50
N LEU A 578 18.60 -6.82 -0.20
CA LEU A 578 18.73 -5.72 -1.15
C LEU A 578 19.60 -6.11 -2.35
N ALA A 579 20.74 -6.78 -2.10
CA ALA A 579 21.63 -7.24 -3.16
C ALA A 579 20.96 -8.30 -4.04
N ALA A 580 20.21 -9.24 -3.46
CA ALA A 580 19.50 -10.27 -4.20
C ALA A 580 18.38 -9.69 -5.09
N ALA A 581 17.73 -8.62 -4.66
CA ALA A 581 16.71 -7.90 -5.43
C ALA A 581 17.29 -6.95 -6.51
N GLY A 582 18.61 -6.74 -6.55
CA GLY A 582 19.27 -5.91 -7.56
C GLY A 582 19.34 -4.42 -7.22
N PHE A 583 19.23 -4.06 -5.94
CA PHE A 583 19.46 -2.69 -5.49
C PHE A 583 20.96 -2.37 -5.39
N THR A 584 21.30 -1.10 -5.63
CA THR A 584 22.67 -0.58 -5.54
C THR A 584 22.87 0.17 -4.23
N ASP A 585 24.08 0.11 -3.66
CA ASP A 585 24.48 0.90 -2.49
C ASP A 585 24.43 2.43 -2.75
N LEU A 586 24.30 2.84 -4.01
CA LEU A 586 24.17 4.24 -4.39
C LEU A 586 22.85 4.86 -3.86
N VAL A 587 21.81 4.04 -3.75
CA VAL A 587 20.48 4.46 -3.28
C VAL A 587 20.11 3.59 -2.08
N PRO A 588 20.41 4.02 -0.84
CA PRO A 588 19.97 3.29 0.33
C PRO A 588 18.43 3.28 0.40
N PRO A 589 17.82 2.25 1.01
CA PRO A 589 16.36 2.20 1.15
C PRO A 589 15.85 3.43 1.90
N ARG A 590 14.63 3.86 1.59
CA ARG A 590 13.97 5.02 2.21
C ARG A 590 13.93 4.92 3.74
N TYR A 591 13.83 3.70 4.25
CA TYR A 591 14.08 3.33 5.62
C TYR A 591 14.97 2.09 5.65
N ARG A 592 16.08 2.13 6.38
CA ARG A 592 16.77 0.88 6.77
C ARG A 592 16.05 0.24 7.95
N THR A 593 16.25 -1.05 8.10
CA THR A 593 15.59 -1.93 9.07
C THR A 593 15.59 -1.35 10.49
N THR A 594 16.75 -0.87 10.96
CA THR A 594 16.94 -0.40 12.34
C THR A 594 16.23 0.91 12.68
N TYR A 595 15.68 1.62 11.70
CA TYR A 595 14.86 2.81 11.92
C TYR A 595 13.55 2.78 11.15
N PHE A 596 13.12 1.58 10.70
CA PHE A 596 11.89 1.40 9.95
C PHE A 596 10.65 1.38 10.85
N GLY A 597 10.36 2.53 11.46
CA GLY A 597 9.24 2.67 12.41
C GLY A 597 7.87 2.30 11.84
N HIS A 598 7.66 2.44 10.52
CA HIS A 598 6.41 2.02 9.86
C HIS A 598 6.07 0.55 10.12
N ILE A 599 7.07 -0.32 10.05
CA ILE A 599 6.85 -1.77 10.09
C ILE A 599 7.10 -2.32 11.49
N PHE A 600 7.95 -1.71 12.33
CA PHE A 600 8.25 -2.21 13.68
C PHE A 600 7.51 -1.49 14.81
N ALA A 601 6.94 -0.32 14.57
CA ALA A 601 6.27 0.48 15.59
C ALA A 601 4.96 1.15 15.12
N SER A 602 4.49 0.82 13.91
CA SER A 602 3.22 1.29 13.35
C SER A 602 2.52 0.12 12.64
N GLY A 603 1.43 0.41 11.92
CA GLY A 603 0.53 -0.58 11.33
C GLY A 603 0.87 -1.04 9.91
N TYR A 604 2.11 -0.85 9.43
CA TYR A 604 2.50 -1.14 8.04
C TYR A 604 3.36 -2.40 7.88
N ALA A 605 3.43 -3.26 8.90
CA ALA A 605 4.14 -4.53 8.80
C ALA A 605 3.55 -5.41 7.68
N ALA A 606 4.38 -5.81 6.72
CA ALA A 606 3.98 -6.45 5.47
C ALA A 606 2.93 -5.65 4.67
N GLY A 607 3.00 -4.33 4.76
CA GLY A 607 2.03 -3.41 4.18
C GLY A 607 2.65 -2.17 3.55
N TYR A 608 3.98 -2.01 3.56
CA TYR A 608 4.63 -0.82 3.01
C TYR A 608 4.45 -0.70 1.48
N TYR A 609 4.24 -1.83 0.78
CA TYR A 609 3.91 -1.88 -0.65
C TYR A 609 2.58 -1.19 -1.01
N SER A 610 1.69 -0.99 -0.04
CA SER A 610 0.34 -0.44 -0.23
C SER A 610 0.33 0.89 -0.99
N TYR A 611 1.31 1.77 -0.72
CA TYR A 611 1.42 3.07 -1.41
C TYR A 611 1.61 2.90 -2.92
N LEU A 612 2.46 1.96 -3.34
CA LEU A 612 2.69 1.68 -4.75
C LEU A 612 1.49 0.98 -5.38
N TYR A 613 0.89 0.02 -4.67
CA TYR A 613 -0.27 -0.72 -5.16
C TYR A 613 -1.44 0.22 -5.47
N SER A 614 -1.77 1.13 -4.55
CA SER A 614 -2.78 2.17 -4.78
C SER A 614 -2.43 3.10 -5.94
N GLU A 615 -1.14 3.42 -6.12
CA GLU A 615 -0.71 4.31 -7.20
C GLU A 615 -0.81 3.66 -8.58
N VAL A 616 -0.63 2.34 -8.67
CA VAL A 616 -0.92 1.56 -9.89
C VAL A 616 -2.38 1.78 -10.31
N ILE A 617 -3.30 1.62 -9.36
CA ILE A 617 -4.73 1.82 -9.60
C ILE A 617 -4.99 3.28 -9.99
N ALA A 618 -4.43 4.24 -9.26
CA ALA A 618 -4.62 5.67 -9.53
C ALA A 618 -4.09 6.08 -10.91
N ALA A 619 -2.92 5.60 -11.32
CA ALA A 619 -2.34 5.86 -12.63
C ALA A 619 -3.20 5.33 -13.77
N TRP A 620 -3.68 4.11 -13.62
CA TRP A 620 -4.53 3.48 -14.61
C TRP A 620 -5.90 4.14 -14.72
N VAL A 621 -6.55 4.48 -13.59
CA VAL A 621 -7.84 5.18 -13.61
C VAL A 621 -7.71 6.62 -14.10
N SER A 622 -6.58 7.31 -13.85
CA SER A 622 -6.34 8.63 -14.43
C SER A 622 -6.35 8.59 -15.96
N GLU A 623 -5.66 7.63 -16.58
CA GLU A 623 -5.68 7.49 -18.05
C GLU A 623 -7.07 7.14 -18.59
N TRP A 624 -7.85 6.36 -17.83
CA TRP A 624 -9.25 6.12 -18.19
C TRP A 624 -10.07 7.41 -18.20
N PHE A 625 -9.94 8.28 -17.19
CA PHE A 625 -10.63 9.58 -17.17
C PHE A 625 -10.21 10.47 -18.34
N GLU A 626 -8.92 10.51 -18.67
CA GLU A 626 -8.43 11.23 -19.86
C GLU A 626 -9.10 10.69 -21.14
N ALA A 627 -9.22 9.37 -21.28
CA ALA A 627 -9.93 8.75 -22.40
C ALA A 627 -11.44 9.07 -22.44
N GLN A 628 -12.06 9.39 -21.29
CA GLN A 628 -13.44 9.89 -21.22
C GLN A 628 -13.57 11.40 -21.50
N GLY A 629 -12.47 12.09 -21.81
CA GLY A 629 -12.43 13.54 -22.05
C GLY A 629 -12.14 14.38 -20.82
N GLY A 630 -11.49 13.81 -19.80
CA GLY A 630 -11.07 14.49 -18.58
C GLY A 630 -12.23 14.68 -17.60
N LEU A 631 -12.54 15.94 -17.28
CA LEU A 631 -13.59 16.34 -16.32
C LEU A 631 -15.00 16.09 -16.90
N ASN A 632 -15.40 14.83 -16.93
CA ASN A 632 -16.65 14.34 -17.52
C ASN A 632 -17.67 13.95 -16.44
N ARG A 633 -18.81 14.64 -16.41
CA ARG A 633 -19.86 14.46 -15.41
C ARG A 633 -20.47 13.06 -15.39
N GLU A 634 -20.72 12.46 -16.54
CA GLU A 634 -21.31 11.12 -16.67
C GLU A 634 -20.34 10.04 -16.17
N ALA A 635 -19.06 10.16 -16.56
CA ALA A 635 -18.00 9.29 -16.07
C ALA A 635 -17.83 9.42 -14.55
N GLY A 636 -17.88 10.64 -14.01
CA GLY A 636 -17.81 10.91 -12.58
C GLY A 636 -18.98 10.33 -11.79
N ASP A 637 -20.22 10.42 -12.29
CA ASP A 637 -21.38 9.77 -11.66
C ASP A 637 -21.22 8.26 -11.61
N ALA A 638 -20.85 7.65 -12.74
CA ALA A 638 -20.66 6.21 -12.83
C ALA A 638 -19.54 5.73 -11.89
N PHE A 639 -18.41 6.46 -11.86
CA PHE A 639 -17.30 6.17 -10.97
C PHE A 639 -17.65 6.34 -9.49
N ARG A 640 -18.38 7.41 -9.13
CA ARG A 640 -18.88 7.63 -7.78
C ARG A 640 -19.75 6.45 -7.33
N GLU A 641 -20.71 6.03 -8.13
CA GLU A 641 -21.65 4.97 -7.78
C GLU A 641 -20.96 3.61 -7.64
N ALA A 642 -20.05 3.27 -8.56
CA ALA A 642 -19.46 1.95 -8.63
C ALA A 642 -18.21 1.76 -7.75
N ILE A 643 -17.43 2.82 -7.52
CA ILE A 643 -16.08 2.73 -6.93
C ILE A 643 -15.98 3.45 -5.59
N LEU A 644 -16.46 4.69 -5.48
CA LEU A 644 -16.31 5.48 -4.24
C LEU A 644 -17.41 5.20 -3.22
N ALA A 645 -18.67 5.13 -3.66
CA ALA A 645 -19.82 5.03 -2.77
C ALA A 645 -19.92 3.69 -2.01
N PRO A 646 -19.57 2.52 -2.57
CA PRO A 646 -19.76 1.25 -1.88
C PRO A 646 -18.81 1.02 -0.69
N GLY A 647 -17.70 1.75 -0.57
CA GLY A 647 -16.66 1.45 0.41
C GLY A 647 -16.27 -0.04 0.35
N TYR A 648 -16.27 -0.72 1.50
CA TYR A 648 -15.98 -2.15 1.60
C TYR A 648 -17.22 -3.05 1.65
N SER A 649 -18.41 -2.51 1.33
CA SER A 649 -19.64 -3.31 1.14
C SER A 649 -19.59 -4.17 -0.13
N ILE A 650 -18.62 -3.92 -1.00
CA ILE A 650 -18.25 -4.72 -2.15
C ILE A 650 -16.74 -4.94 -2.10
N ASP A 651 -16.26 -6.08 -2.60
CA ASP A 651 -14.83 -6.29 -2.80
C ASP A 651 -14.26 -5.23 -3.77
N PRO A 652 -13.25 -4.42 -3.37
CA PRO A 652 -12.81 -3.28 -4.18
C PRO A 652 -12.28 -3.70 -5.55
N MET A 653 -11.55 -4.81 -5.65
CA MET A 653 -11.04 -5.30 -6.93
C MET A 653 -12.14 -5.87 -7.81
N SER A 654 -13.15 -6.51 -7.22
CA SER A 654 -14.36 -6.92 -7.93
C SER A 654 -15.16 -5.71 -8.43
N ALA A 655 -15.22 -4.62 -7.66
CA ALA A 655 -15.86 -3.37 -8.10
C ALA A 655 -15.12 -2.76 -9.30
N ILE A 656 -13.79 -2.69 -9.25
CA ILE A 656 -12.94 -2.27 -10.37
C ILE A 656 -13.19 -3.17 -11.60
N GLU A 657 -13.08 -4.49 -11.44
CA GLU A 657 -13.21 -5.43 -12.56
C GLU A 657 -14.59 -5.36 -13.21
N ARG A 658 -15.66 -5.20 -12.43
CA ARG A 658 -17.02 -4.99 -12.95
C ARG A 658 -17.18 -3.67 -13.69
N PHE A 659 -16.55 -2.60 -13.20
CA PHE A 659 -16.69 -1.26 -13.78
C PHE A 659 -15.90 -1.11 -15.09
N PHE A 660 -14.65 -1.56 -15.08
CA PHE A 660 -13.74 -1.37 -16.22
C PHE A 660 -13.63 -2.60 -17.14
N GLY A 661 -14.12 -3.76 -16.71
CA GLY A 661 -14.03 -5.03 -17.45
C GLY A 661 -12.67 -5.72 -17.38
N THR A 662 -11.68 -5.12 -16.70
CA THR A 662 -10.32 -5.65 -16.52
C THR A 662 -9.73 -5.13 -15.22
N ARG A 663 -8.62 -5.74 -14.77
CA ARG A 663 -7.84 -5.27 -13.64
C ARG A 663 -6.82 -4.18 -14.05
N PRO A 664 -6.36 -3.36 -13.09
CA PRO A 664 -5.37 -2.31 -13.34
C PRO A 664 -4.05 -2.89 -13.85
N ASP A 665 -3.44 -2.18 -14.79
CA ASP A 665 -2.14 -2.50 -15.36
C ASP A 665 -1.07 -1.56 -14.80
N VAL A 666 0.19 -2.01 -14.74
CA VAL A 666 1.31 -1.23 -14.20
C VAL A 666 1.87 -0.20 -15.19
N ALA A 667 1.65 -0.36 -16.50
CA ALA A 667 2.25 0.51 -17.52
C ALA A 667 1.89 2.00 -17.39
N PRO A 668 0.64 2.40 -17.02
CA PRO A 668 0.32 3.79 -16.71
C PRO A 668 1.18 4.37 -15.60
N LEU A 669 1.49 3.59 -14.55
CA LEU A 669 2.37 4.04 -13.48
C LEU A 669 3.80 4.24 -13.97
N LEU A 670 4.31 3.33 -14.79
CA LEU A 670 5.63 3.47 -15.42
C LEU A 670 5.70 4.76 -16.24
N ARG A 671 4.67 5.09 -17.04
CA ARG A 671 4.60 6.36 -17.78
C ARG A 671 4.53 7.58 -16.86
N ARG A 672 3.68 7.54 -15.83
CA ARG A 672 3.52 8.61 -14.83
C ARG A 672 4.85 8.95 -14.17
N ARG A 673 5.63 7.94 -13.79
CA ARG A 673 6.95 8.10 -13.16
C ARG A 673 8.11 8.28 -14.15
N GLY A 674 7.84 8.38 -15.45
CA GLY A 674 8.90 8.50 -16.47
C GLY A 674 9.82 7.28 -16.56
N LEU A 675 9.34 6.10 -16.17
CA LEU A 675 10.06 4.82 -16.18
C LEU A 675 9.74 3.93 -17.41
N ALA A 676 8.76 4.33 -18.22
CA ALA A 676 8.43 3.59 -19.43
C ALA A 676 9.56 3.74 -20.47
N GLU A 677 9.87 2.67 -21.21
CA GLU A 677 10.80 2.76 -22.33
C GLU A 677 10.31 3.83 -23.32
N PRO A 678 11.21 4.67 -23.87
CA PRO A 678 10.84 5.60 -24.92
C PRO A 678 10.27 4.79 -26.09
N VAL A 679 9.00 5.01 -26.40
CA VAL A 679 8.41 4.50 -27.64
C VAL A 679 9.12 5.22 -28.77
N GLU A 680 9.95 4.53 -29.56
CA GLU A 680 10.46 5.09 -30.80
C GLU A 680 9.25 5.49 -31.66
N GLU A 681 9.04 6.78 -31.88
CA GLU A 681 8.00 7.29 -32.77
C GLU A 681 8.21 6.72 -34.19
N SER A 682 7.52 5.62 -34.51
CA SER A 682 7.41 5.16 -35.88
C SER A 682 6.56 6.16 -36.65
N ALA A 683 7.16 6.77 -37.69
CA ALA A 683 6.51 7.67 -38.64
C ALA A 683 5.13 7.13 -39.14
N PRO A 684 4.18 8.00 -39.50
CA PRO A 684 2.80 7.59 -39.72
C PRO A 684 2.67 6.63 -40.90
N ALA A 685 2.15 5.43 -40.63
CA ALA A 685 1.85 4.42 -41.63
C ALA A 685 0.62 4.79 -42.46
N GLU A 686 0.73 4.71 -43.79
CA GLU A 686 -0.40 4.72 -44.72
C GLU A 686 -1.34 3.52 -44.46
N GLU A 687 -2.64 3.71 -44.69
CA GLU A 687 -3.71 2.74 -44.44
C GLU A 687 -3.46 1.36 -45.10
N PRO A 688 -3.80 0.23 -44.41
CA PRO A 688 -3.52 -1.09 -44.94
C PRO A 688 -4.65 -1.60 -45.85
N ALA A 689 -4.25 -2.25 -46.95
CA ALA A 689 -5.08 -3.19 -47.69
C ALA A 689 -5.00 -4.59 -47.05
N GLU A 690 -6.14 -5.28 -47.02
CA GLU A 690 -6.35 -6.62 -46.47
C GLU A 690 -5.41 -7.70 -47.05
N GLU A 691 -4.74 -8.47 -46.17
CA GLU A 691 -4.74 -9.94 -46.10
C GLU A 691 -3.83 -10.42 -44.93
N PRO A 692 -4.12 -11.55 -44.25
CA PRO A 692 -3.42 -11.94 -43.04
C PRO A 692 -2.17 -12.77 -43.37
N THR A 693 -0.99 -12.25 -43.00
CA THR A 693 0.27 -13.01 -43.01
C THR A 693 0.91 -13.04 -41.62
N GLU A 694 1.31 -14.25 -41.23
CA GLU A 694 2.10 -14.65 -40.06
C GLU A 694 2.99 -13.56 -39.44
N VAL A 695 2.77 -13.30 -38.15
CA VAL A 695 3.67 -12.49 -37.32
C VAL A 695 4.93 -13.32 -37.03
N GLY A 696 6.08 -12.81 -37.48
CA GLY A 696 7.37 -13.49 -37.40
C GLY A 696 7.90 -13.64 -35.98
N ALA A 697 8.26 -14.88 -35.62
CA ALA A 697 9.03 -15.21 -34.43
C ALA A 697 10.54 -15.02 -34.70
N ALA A 698 11.26 -14.40 -33.76
CA ALA A 698 12.72 -14.36 -33.80
C ALA A 698 13.31 -15.70 -33.33
N GLU A 699 14.30 -16.24 -34.06
CA GLU A 699 15.04 -17.44 -33.64
C GLU A 699 15.91 -17.18 -32.39
N PRO A 700 15.98 -18.14 -31.44
CA PRO A 700 16.69 -17.96 -30.18
C PRO A 700 18.21 -17.97 -30.38
N LYS A 701 18.89 -16.85 -30.09
CA LYS A 701 20.36 -16.82 -29.92
C LYS A 701 20.75 -16.88 -28.44
N GLY A 702 21.32 -18.01 -28.02
CA GLY A 702 22.40 -18.00 -27.01
C GLY A 702 22.10 -18.41 -25.57
N HIS A 703 20.88 -18.82 -25.19
CA HIS A 703 20.65 -19.28 -23.81
C HIS A 703 21.06 -20.74 -23.61
N ARG A 704 21.84 -21.03 -22.56
CA ARG A 704 22.36 -22.38 -22.28
C ARG A 704 21.28 -23.44 -22.14
N ASN A 705 20.10 -23.07 -21.61
CA ASN A 705 18.99 -24.01 -21.42
C ASN A 705 18.29 -24.33 -22.74
N HIS A 706 18.17 -23.35 -23.66
CA HIS A 706 17.64 -23.61 -25.01
C HIS A 706 18.56 -24.58 -25.76
N ALA A 707 19.88 -24.40 -25.65
CA ALA A 707 20.84 -25.32 -26.25
C ALA A 707 20.74 -26.75 -25.68
N ALA A 708 20.58 -26.88 -24.35
CA ALA A 708 20.40 -28.19 -23.71
C ALA A 708 19.10 -28.87 -24.13
N VAL A 709 17.99 -28.12 -24.23
CA VAL A 709 16.70 -28.63 -24.72
C VAL A 709 16.80 -29.05 -26.19
N SER A 710 17.33 -28.18 -27.05
CA SER A 710 17.53 -28.49 -28.48
C SER A 710 18.37 -29.74 -28.71
N GLN A 711 19.43 -29.94 -27.92
CA GLN A 711 20.28 -31.13 -28.02
C GLN A 711 19.50 -32.44 -27.73
N VAL A 712 18.59 -32.42 -26.75
CA VAL A 712 17.76 -33.60 -26.42
C VAL A 712 16.70 -33.85 -27.51
N LEU A 713 16.09 -32.79 -28.04
CA LEU A 713 15.13 -32.89 -29.15
C LEU A 713 15.79 -33.50 -30.40
N GLU A 714 16.95 -32.97 -30.81
CA GLU A 714 17.70 -33.45 -31.97
C GLU A 714 18.15 -34.91 -31.81
N ALA A 715 18.60 -35.30 -30.61
CA ALA A 715 18.99 -36.68 -30.32
C ALA A 715 17.82 -37.68 -30.45
N ASN A 716 16.58 -37.20 -30.31
CA ASN A 716 15.36 -37.98 -30.49
C ASN A 716 14.72 -37.80 -31.88
N GLY A 717 15.42 -37.13 -32.82
CA GLY A 717 14.94 -36.88 -34.17
C GLY A 717 13.79 -35.87 -34.25
N ILE A 718 13.69 -34.97 -33.27
CA ILE A 718 12.68 -33.91 -33.20
C ILE A 718 13.35 -32.58 -33.55
N GLU A 719 12.78 -31.83 -34.49
CA GLU A 719 13.27 -30.50 -34.85
C GLU A 719 12.98 -29.50 -33.72
N PRO A 720 13.98 -28.78 -33.18
CA PRO A 720 13.76 -27.79 -32.13
C PRO A 720 12.97 -26.58 -32.59
N GLN A 721 11.69 -26.50 -32.22
CA GLN A 721 10.81 -25.36 -32.53
C GLN A 721 10.57 -24.47 -31.29
N ILE A 722 11.65 -23.95 -30.71
CA ILE A 722 11.56 -23.07 -29.54
C ILE A 722 11.06 -21.68 -29.95
N ARG A 723 9.94 -21.24 -29.37
CA ARG A 723 9.38 -19.90 -29.52
C ARG A 723 9.72 -19.05 -28.30
N LEU A 724 10.19 -17.83 -28.54
CA LEU A 724 10.44 -16.83 -27.51
C LEU A 724 9.30 -15.82 -27.47
N PHE A 725 8.90 -15.44 -26.26
CA PHE A 725 7.92 -14.41 -25.99
C PHE A 725 8.59 -13.23 -25.28
N THR A 726 8.04 -12.03 -25.46
CA THR A 726 8.49 -10.80 -24.80
C THR A 726 8.34 -10.90 -23.29
N ASP A 727 7.23 -11.50 -22.82
CA ASP A 727 6.92 -11.64 -21.41
C ASP A 727 6.88 -13.11 -20.98
N ALA A 728 7.08 -13.37 -19.69
CA ALA A 728 6.95 -14.72 -19.13
C ALA A 728 5.52 -15.26 -19.25
N THR A 729 5.37 -16.59 -19.20
CA THR A 729 4.07 -17.29 -19.17
C THR A 729 3.92 -18.07 -17.87
N PRO A 730 3.57 -17.41 -16.74
CA PRO A 730 3.62 -18.01 -15.41
C PRO A 730 2.48 -19.01 -15.15
N THR A 731 1.40 -18.97 -15.94
CA THR A 731 0.22 -19.83 -15.78
C THR A 731 -0.10 -20.57 -17.07
N ALA A 732 -0.75 -21.74 -16.96
CA ALA A 732 -1.21 -22.47 -18.14
C ALA A 732 -2.21 -21.67 -18.99
N ALA A 733 -3.04 -20.82 -18.37
CA ALA A 733 -3.97 -19.95 -19.08
C ALA A 733 -3.26 -18.90 -19.94
N SER A 734 -2.28 -18.18 -19.35
CA SER A 734 -1.48 -17.19 -20.08
C SER A 734 -0.61 -17.82 -21.18
N ALA A 735 -0.07 -19.02 -20.93
CA ALA A 735 0.66 -19.79 -21.93
C ALA A 735 -0.24 -20.18 -23.12
N ALA A 736 -1.44 -20.69 -22.84
CA ALA A 736 -2.43 -21.07 -23.85
C ALA A 736 -2.85 -19.91 -24.73
N GLU A 737 -3.12 -18.74 -24.12
CA GLU A 737 -3.46 -17.52 -24.83
C GLU A 737 -2.34 -17.10 -25.80
N LYS A 738 -1.08 -17.08 -25.33
CA LYS A 738 0.05 -16.66 -26.17
C LYS A 738 0.33 -17.57 -27.36
N VAL A 739 0.05 -18.87 -27.23
CA VAL A 739 0.28 -19.84 -28.32
C VAL A 739 -0.99 -20.19 -29.10
N GLY A 740 -2.13 -19.61 -28.72
CA GLY A 740 -3.42 -19.77 -29.41
C GLY A 740 -4.03 -21.16 -29.29
N VAL A 741 -3.95 -21.79 -28.10
CA VAL A 741 -4.49 -23.14 -27.84
C VAL A 741 -5.38 -23.18 -26.60
N GLU A 742 -6.10 -24.27 -26.40
CA GLU A 742 -6.86 -24.50 -25.17
C GLU A 742 -5.92 -24.76 -23.97
N VAL A 743 -6.32 -24.34 -22.77
CA VAL A 743 -5.52 -24.48 -21.53
C VAL A 743 -5.04 -25.92 -21.30
N GLY A 744 -5.85 -26.91 -21.62
CA GLY A 744 -5.48 -28.30 -21.44
C GLY A 744 -4.37 -28.81 -22.37
N ALA A 745 -4.11 -28.13 -23.49
CA ALA A 745 -3.00 -28.42 -24.39
C ALA A 745 -1.64 -27.93 -23.84
N ILE A 746 -1.64 -27.16 -22.75
CA ILE A 746 -0.40 -26.79 -22.06
C ILE A 746 0.06 -27.97 -21.19
N ALA A 747 1.30 -28.41 -21.40
CA ALA A 747 1.96 -29.42 -20.60
C ALA A 747 2.84 -28.75 -19.55
N ASN A 748 2.32 -28.65 -18.32
CA ASN A 748 3.05 -28.08 -17.19
C ASN A 748 4.12 -29.07 -16.71
N SER A 749 5.36 -28.60 -16.59
CA SER A 749 6.48 -29.33 -15.99
C SER A 749 6.66 -28.95 -14.53
N LEU A 750 6.22 -29.81 -13.61
CA LEU A 750 6.23 -29.54 -12.17
C LEU A 750 7.20 -30.48 -11.45
N ILE A 751 8.12 -29.93 -10.65
CA ILE A 751 9.04 -30.71 -9.83
C ILE A 751 8.45 -30.88 -8.42
N PHE A 752 8.47 -32.11 -7.96
CA PHE A 752 8.08 -32.53 -6.62
C PHE A 752 9.29 -33.15 -5.90
N SER A 753 9.22 -33.20 -4.58
CA SER A 753 10.19 -33.84 -3.68
C SER A 753 9.60 -35.16 -3.19
N ALA A 754 10.30 -36.25 -3.45
CA ALA A 754 10.03 -37.57 -2.89
C ALA A 754 11.17 -37.90 -1.93
N GLU A 755 10.95 -37.69 -0.62
CA GLU A 755 11.98 -37.87 0.42
C GLU A 755 13.29 -37.08 0.13
N GLY A 756 13.17 -35.90 -0.49
CA GLY A 756 14.31 -35.03 -0.84
C GLY A 756 14.87 -35.25 -2.25
N GLU A 757 14.41 -36.26 -2.98
CA GLU A 757 14.81 -36.53 -4.37
C GLU A 757 13.79 -35.92 -5.35
N PRO A 758 14.23 -35.35 -6.48
CA PRO A 758 13.34 -34.70 -7.43
C PRO A 758 12.53 -35.71 -8.27
N VAL A 759 11.24 -35.44 -8.43
CA VAL A 759 10.32 -36.14 -9.34
C VAL A 759 9.67 -35.11 -10.26
N LEU A 760 9.69 -35.35 -11.58
CA LEU A 760 9.04 -34.49 -12.56
C LEU A 760 7.65 -35.05 -12.90
N ILE A 761 6.62 -34.23 -12.77
CA ILE A 761 5.27 -34.54 -13.22
C ILE A 761 4.90 -33.60 -14.37
N MET A 762 4.58 -34.20 -15.52
CA MET A 762 4.04 -33.52 -16.68
C MET A 762 2.51 -33.61 -16.61
N THR A 763 1.83 -32.49 -16.35
CA THR A 763 0.37 -32.45 -16.18
C THR A 763 -0.30 -31.54 -17.20
N SER A 764 -1.54 -31.84 -17.59
CA SER A 764 -2.36 -30.91 -18.37
C SER A 764 -2.61 -29.62 -17.60
N GLY A 765 -2.62 -28.50 -18.31
CA GLY A 765 -2.93 -27.18 -17.76
C GLY A 765 -4.31 -27.07 -17.13
N ARG A 766 -5.23 -28.01 -17.44
CA ARG A 766 -6.55 -28.12 -16.82
C ARG A 766 -6.55 -28.88 -15.48
N HIS A 767 -5.44 -29.53 -15.13
CA HIS A 767 -5.34 -30.41 -13.95
C HIS A 767 -4.40 -29.83 -12.90
N ARG A 768 -4.79 -30.00 -11.63
CA ARG A 768 -3.94 -29.81 -10.46
C ARG A 768 -3.53 -31.18 -9.95
N VAL A 769 -2.22 -31.41 -9.82
CA VAL A 769 -1.69 -32.69 -9.32
C VAL A 769 -2.16 -32.92 -7.88
N ASP A 770 -2.86 -34.03 -7.65
CA ASP A 770 -3.13 -34.56 -6.33
C ASP A 770 -1.92 -35.38 -5.86
N THR A 771 -1.18 -34.84 -4.90
CA THR A 771 0.08 -35.42 -4.45
C THR A 771 -0.09 -36.73 -3.69
N ASP A 772 -1.16 -36.88 -2.92
CA ASP A 772 -1.42 -38.09 -2.14
C ASP A 772 -1.86 -39.23 -3.07
N PHE A 773 -2.72 -38.91 -4.03
CA PHE A 773 -3.16 -39.85 -5.06
C PHE A 773 -1.97 -40.31 -5.91
N VAL A 774 -1.15 -39.38 -6.40
CA VAL A 774 0.02 -39.73 -7.22
C VAL A 774 1.03 -40.52 -6.39
N ALA A 775 1.35 -40.11 -5.15
CA ALA A 775 2.25 -40.86 -4.28
C ALA A 775 1.80 -42.31 -4.11
N GLY A 776 0.49 -42.54 -3.90
CA GLY A 776 -0.10 -43.88 -3.83
C GLY A 776 0.05 -44.67 -5.14
N LEU A 777 -0.16 -44.04 -6.30
CA LEU A 777 -0.02 -44.69 -7.61
C LEU A 777 1.41 -45.10 -7.93
N ILE A 778 2.41 -44.28 -7.58
CA ILE A 778 3.81 -44.53 -7.91
C ILE A 778 4.59 -45.24 -6.80
N GLY A 779 3.90 -45.59 -5.70
CA GLY A 779 4.44 -46.40 -4.61
C GLY A 779 5.38 -45.65 -3.66
N LEU A 780 5.15 -44.35 -3.46
CA LEU A 780 5.88 -43.49 -2.54
C LEU A 780 5.12 -43.30 -1.22
N SER A 781 5.89 -42.99 -0.16
CA SER A 781 5.39 -42.69 1.18
C SER A 781 4.75 -41.30 1.27
N SER A 782 5.35 -40.31 0.61
CA SER A 782 4.83 -38.96 0.39
C SER A 782 5.37 -38.38 -0.92
N LEU A 783 4.71 -37.34 -1.42
CA LEU A 783 5.17 -36.54 -2.53
C LEU A 783 4.84 -35.07 -2.23
N ASP A 784 5.86 -34.24 -2.03
CA ASP A 784 5.67 -32.85 -1.64
C ASP A 784 6.06 -31.91 -2.79
N ARG A 785 5.57 -30.68 -2.83
CA ARG A 785 6.07 -29.71 -3.83
C ARG A 785 7.55 -29.42 -3.55
N ALA A 786 8.38 -29.40 -4.59
CA ALA A 786 9.79 -29.07 -4.42
C ALA A 786 9.97 -27.57 -4.15
N ASP A 787 10.89 -27.24 -3.25
CA ASP A 787 11.33 -25.86 -3.03
C ASP A 787 12.18 -25.34 -4.21
N LYS A 788 12.46 -24.03 -4.20
CA LYS A 788 13.19 -23.36 -5.28
C LYS A 788 14.61 -23.90 -5.47
N ASP A 789 15.27 -24.31 -4.39
CA ASP A 789 16.66 -24.78 -4.42
C ASP A 789 16.75 -26.18 -5.00
N LEU A 790 15.81 -27.07 -4.64
CA LEU A 790 15.69 -28.40 -5.22
C LEU A 790 15.35 -28.30 -6.72
N VAL A 791 14.41 -27.43 -7.12
CA VAL A 791 14.08 -27.20 -8.53
C VAL A 791 15.33 -26.76 -9.30
N ARG A 792 16.05 -25.75 -8.80
CA ARG A 792 17.23 -25.18 -9.48
C ARG A 792 18.38 -26.19 -9.56
N THR A 793 18.61 -26.95 -8.50
CA THR A 793 19.67 -27.96 -8.43
C THR A 793 19.37 -29.15 -9.35
N ALA A 794 18.13 -29.64 -9.34
CA ALA A 794 17.71 -30.79 -10.14
C ALA A 794 17.65 -30.48 -11.63
N THR A 795 17.14 -29.31 -12.01
CA THR A 795 16.82 -28.98 -13.41
C THR A 795 17.83 -28.05 -14.08
N GLY A 796 18.62 -27.31 -13.30
CA GLY A 796 19.45 -26.20 -13.81
C GLY A 796 18.65 -24.99 -14.34
N GLN A 797 17.33 -25.02 -14.16
CA GLN A 797 16.34 -24.10 -14.71
C GLN A 797 15.55 -23.46 -13.55
N VAL A 798 14.88 -22.34 -13.84
CA VAL A 798 14.07 -21.61 -12.84
C VAL A 798 12.61 -22.04 -12.91
N ILE A 799 11.88 -21.92 -11.80
CA ILE A 799 10.43 -22.16 -11.76
C ILE A 799 9.73 -21.30 -12.82
N GLY A 800 8.71 -21.87 -13.47
CA GLY A 800 8.00 -21.26 -14.60
C GLY A 800 8.73 -21.38 -15.94
N GLY A 801 10.02 -21.76 -15.95
CA GLY A 801 10.80 -22.04 -17.15
C GLY A 801 11.28 -23.48 -17.27
N VAL A 802 10.87 -24.37 -16.37
CA VAL A 802 11.29 -25.78 -16.36
C VAL A 802 10.74 -26.47 -17.60
N ALA A 803 11.61 -26.92 -18.49
CA ALA A 803 11.27 -27.73 -19.65
C ALA A 803 11.10 -29.20 -19.26
N PRO A 804 10.48 -30.03 -20.13
CA PRO A 804 10.45 -31.48 -19.93
C PRO A 804 11.83 -32.16 -19.97
N CYS A 805 12.85 -31.48 -20.49
CA CYS A 805 14.18 -32.06 -20.68
C CYS A 805 15.30 -30.99 -20.60
N GLY A 806 16.53 -31.38 -20.91
CA GLY A 806 17.70 -30.50 -20.83
C GLY A 806 18.18 -30.27 -19.39
N HIS A 807 17.93 -31.21 -18.50
CA HIS A 807 18.36 -31.19 -17.10
C HIS A 807 19.79 -31.72 -16.92
N PRO A 808 20.53 -31.30 -15.89
CA PRO A 808 21.87 -31.80 -15.57
C PRO A 808 21.94 -33.33 -15.41
N GLN A 809 20.87 -33.95 -14.89
CA GLN A 809 20.72 -35.40 -14.77
C GLN A 809 19.28 -35.81 -15.12
N PRO A 810 19.04 -37.05 -15.59
CA PRO A 810 17.69 -37.56 -15.80
C PRO A 810 16.87 -37.54 -14.50
N ILE A 811 15.65 -37.01 -14.56
CA ILE A 811 14.72 -36.97 -13.41
C ILE A 811 13.64 -38.03 -13.64
N PRO A 812 13.29 -38.85 -12.65
CA PRO A 812 12.12 -39.73 -12.73
C PRO A 812 10.87 -38.93 -13.13
N THR A 813 10.33 -39.24 -14.31
CA THR A 813 9.26 -38.45 -14.91
C THR A 813 7.97 -39.26 -15.02
N TYR A 814 6.85 -38.65 -14.66
CA TYR A 814 5.51 -39.20 -14.83
C TYR A 814 4.65 -38.25 -15.67
N VAL A 815 3.89 -38.79 -16.62
CA VAL A 815 3.16 -38.00 -17.61
C VAL A 815 1.68 -38.30 -17.54
N ASP A 816 0.89 -37.26 -17.31
CA ASP A 816 -0.56 -37.32 -17.24
C ASP A 816 -1.17 -37.81 -18.56
N VAL A 817 -1.98 -38.86 -18.52
CA VAL A 817 -2.67 -39.42 -19.69
C VAL A 817 -3.66 -38.45 -20.32
N ALA A 818 -4.12 -37.42 -19.59
CA ALA A 818 -5.00 -36.37 -20.10
C ALA A 818 -4.39 -35.56 -21.24
N LEU A 819 -3.05 -35.49 -21.31
CA LEU A 819 -2.35 -34.79 -22.38
C LEU A 819 -2.50 -35.52 -23.75
N LYS A 820 -2.97 -36.78 -23.79
CA LYS A 820 -3.27 -37.50 -25.03
C LYS A 820 -4.44 -36.92 -25.81
N ASP A 821 -5.30 -36.16 -25.14
CA ASP A 821 -6.49 -35.57 -25.76
C ASP A 821 -6.13 -34.48 -26.78
N TYR A 822 -4.88 -34.01 -26.78
CA TYR A 822 -4.43 -32.88 -27.60
C TYR A 822 -3.41 -33.33 -28.67
N PRO A 823 -3.64 -33.00 -29.95
CA PRO A 823 -2.75 -33.40 -31.04
C PRO A 823 -1.40 -32.68 -31.01
N VAL A 824 -1.36 -31.47 -30.43
CA VAL A 824 -0.14 -30.68 -30.20
C VAL A 824 -0.20 -30.12 -28.79
N LEU A 825 0.85 -30.39 -28.03
CA LEU A 825 1.10 -29.90 -26.69
C LEU A 825 2.09 -28.75 -26.74
N TRP A 826 1.99 -27.84 -25.77
CA TRP A 826 2.97 -26.77 -25.57
C TRP A 826 3.59 -26.88 -24.19
N ALA A 827 4.92 -27.02 -24.14
CA ALA A 827 5.68 -27.09 -22.90
C ALA A 827 6.72 -25.97 -22.85
N ALA A 828 7.17 -25.60 -21.65
CA ALA A 828 8.27 -24.65 -21.51
C ALA A 828 9.57 -25.18 -22.14
N ALA A 829 10.44 -24.29 -22.59
CA ALA A 829 11.65 -24.61 -23.33
C ALA A 829 12.96 -24.23 -22.60
N GLY A 830 12.92 -24.00 -21.28
CA GLY A 830 14.12 -23.82 -20.45
C GLY A 830 14.33 -22.40 -19.92
N THR A 831 13.46 -21.45 -20.29
CA THR A 831 13.32 -20.12 -19.69
C THR A 831 11.84 -19.75 -19.53
N PRO A 832 11.47 -18.86 -18.57
CA PRO A 832 10.07 -18.49 -18.31
C PRO A 832 9.30 -17.88 -19.48
N ASN A 833 10.01 -17.41 -20.51
CA ASN A 833 9.47 -16.77 -21.70
C ASN A 833 9.68 -17.61 -22.97
N SER A 834 9.90 -18.92 -22.84
CA SER A 834 10.13 -19.80 -23.98
C SER A 834 9.28 -21.04 -23.93
N MET A 835 8.69 -21.42 -25.06
CA MET A 835 7.88 -22.64 -25.18
C MET A 835 8.20 -23.39 -26.47
N MET A 836 7.86 -24.67 -26.51
CA MET A 836 8.01 -25.51 -27.69
C MET A 836 6.79 -26.42 -27.90
N PRO A 837 6.37 -26.63 -29.16
CA PRO A 837 5.34 -27.59 -29.49
C PRO A 837 5.89 -29.02 -29.47
N LEU A 838 5.12 -29.96 -28.95
CA LEU A 838 5.42 -31.40 -28.90
C LEU A 838 4.15 -32.21 -29.12
N THR A 839 4.27 -33.42 -29.67
CA THR A 839 3.22 -34.44 -29.55
C THR A 839 3.36 -35.20 -28.22
N TYR A 840 2.30 -35.88 -27.78
CA TYR A 840 2.35 -36.70 -26.58
C TYR A 840 3.44 -37.80 -26.66
N GLU A 841 3.59 -38.42 -27.82
CA GLU A 841 4.62 -39.43 -28.07
C GLU A 841 6.03 -38.84 -28.02
N GLN A 842 6.22 -37.62 -28.54
CA GLN A 842 7.50 -36.90 -28.44
C GLN A 842 7.81 -36.53 -26.99
N LEU A 843 6.81 -36.09 -26.22
CA LEU A 843 6.98 -35.80 -24.80
C LEU A 843 7.44 -37.05 -24.02
N LEU A 844 6.83 -38.22 -24.27
CA LEU A 844 7.29 -39.48 -23.68
C LEU A 844 8.70 -39.86 -24.12
N ALA A 845 9.04 -39.67 -25.40
CA ALA A 845 10.35 -40.01 -25.95
C ALA A 845 11.48 -39.17 -25.32
N ILE A 846 11.28 -37.85 -25.14
CA ILE A 846 12.32 -36.96 -24.59
C ILE A 846 12.46 -37.04 -23.07
N THR A 847 11.41 -37.44 -22.37
CA THR A 847 11.40 -37.57 -20.90
C THR A 847 11.73 -38.99 -20.43
N GLY A 848 11.45 -40.01 -21.24
CA GLY A 848 11.40 -41.40 -20.79
C GLY A 848 10.30 -41.65 -19.74
N GLY A 849 9.29 -40.76 -19.69
CA GLY A 849 8.30 -40.73 -18.63
C GLY A 849 7.35 -41.93 -18.62
N LYS A 850 6.81 -42.25 -17.44
CA LYS A 850 5.78 -43.27 -17.27
C LYS A 850 4.40 -42.63 -17.25
N GLU A 851 3.45 -43.22 -17.97
CA GLU A 851 2.08 -42.72 -18.06
C GLU A 851 1.32 -42.96 -16.75
N ILE A 852 0.66 -41.92 -16.22
CA ILE A 852 -0.19 -41.98 -15.02
C ILE A 852 -1.42 -41.09 -15.19
N THR A 853 -2.41 -41.24 -14.32
CA THR A 853 -3.41 -40.19 -14.08
C THR A 853 -2.98 -39.40 -12.85
N VAL A 854 -3.11 -38.08 -12.88
CA VAL A 854 -2.65 -37.18 -11.80
C VAL A 854 -3.78 -36.66 -10.89
N VAL A 855 -5.01 -37.07 -11.18
CA VAL A 855 -6.25 -36.73 -10.45
C VAL A 855 -7.14 -37.97 -10.37
N GLU A 856 -7.97 -38.09 -9.32
CA GLU A 856 -8.93 -39.20 -9.17
C GLU A 856 -10.11 -39.06 -10.15
N GLU A 857 -10.55 -40.16 -10.79
CA GLU A 857 -11.67 -40.12 -11.76
C GLU A 857 -12.96 -39.61 -11.08
N GLY A 858 -13.48 -38.47 -11.54
CA GLY A 858 -14.71 -37.85 -11.03
C GLY A 858 -14.50 -36.59 -10.19
N ALA A 859 -13.26 -36.19 -9.93
CA ALA A 859 -12.91 -34.88 -9.40
C ALA A 859 -12.72 -33.87 -10.57
N GLU A 860 -13.81 -33.39 -11.15
CA GLU A 860 -13.75 -32.17 -11.98
C GLU A 860 -13.70 -30.94 -11.06
N ALA A 861 -12.75 -30.04 -11.33
CA ALA A 861 -12.41 -28.86 -10.52
C ALA A 861 -13.50 -27.78 -10.54
#